data_AF-A0A942H4U6-F1
#
_entry.id   AF-A0A942H4U6-F1
#
_cell.length_a   1.000
_cell.length_b   1.000
_cell.length_c   1.000
_cell.angle_alpha   90.00
_cell.angle_beta   90.00
_cell.angle_gamma   90.00
#
_symmetry.space_group_name_H-M   'P 1'
#
loop_
_entity.id
_entity.type
_entity.pdbx_description
1 polymer ?
#
loop_
_entity_poly.entity_id
_entity_poly.type
_entity_poly.pdbx_seq_one_letter_code
_entity_poly.pdbx_strand_id
1 'polypeptide(L)'
;MKPQFLPRQDRFACARVSVLSLLALLLISLSGVAGVIPEKETSTSPPVRKFNKIKTKKNAKLPARYKGMLKRMPTMEEEGEKDKLAKGREDVSERQKWFMLQRTYPFKTLSRNVRRDAYDATMTQGFAESVVEVENYSWRAIGPMPSRSAYYDTNWGPLSGRINSIAVAPNNAQLILIGGATGGIWRSTDGGRSFVPVSDNHVDLAVGSIAFSQSDPNIVYAGMGDAHGFYFGSGILKSTDAGKTWKRVNNDSFPEPGTVHKLAVDPNNPNRVYVALFYSGVDYQAGGILVSADGGVSWKKTFTGWVNDVAVHPTDANTIYATLSYDPDDPTSSTQGLHRSTDGGQTWKQIYQSAYEITYDIRFASSPANPQVLYVYLGGYLRDVFGVRLVVSPDGGATWTDRGGKGIDPAQFSYNTYLAVDPRNANNVYVGTVDVHRSDDAGRTWENLTQTSGPNGEFNYENSFTHPDQHAIAFSPNSPDVLYFGNDGGFFVSTDRGKTIQSQNNSLALTQFVSYVVHPTNPLISYGGTQDNGTQRRVNGGLVWQDFIGGDGGNVVINPTNPSQVFTTIYYGLGVKVDENGDVLPNDVTTYPELFGEDFGNGNIGFYPPFVGNGVDNRMYFGSYRLFISNDFGDTWYTPGWRRDLTKGAPPGQRPDVINAIAVSRSNTNVIYTGSLFGRAMVTATAGRSWADITAGLPNRTITSITVDRENPAVSYITFSGYETNHVFKTTNAGTSWKSISTGLPDVPVNTFLIDPRNAQTMYVGTDIGVFRSIDGGSSWQYFNKGMPPVIVTSLTAQRSGLIQAGTYGRGAFELFTNPTKSQEASQ
;
A
#
# COMPACT_ATOMS: atom_id res chain seq x y z
N MET A 1 54.97 17.48 -42.88
CA MET A 1 56.25 18.21 -42.71
C MET A 1 56.60 18.22 -41.23
N LYS A 2 57.87 17.97 -40.89
CA LYS A 2 58.53 18.39 -39.62
C LYS A 2 58.98 19.87 -39.80
N PRO A 3 59.20 20.68 -38.73
CA PRO A 3 60.22 20.47 -37.67
C PRO A 3 59.68 20.74 -36.24
N GLN A 4 60.25 20.31 -35.09
CA GLN A 4 61.61 20.15 -34.56
C GLN A 4 62.37 21.47 -34.24
N PHE A 5 62.66 21.73 -32.96
CA PHE A 5 64.04 21.84 -32.44
C PHE A 5 64.10 21.79 -30.89
N LEU A 6 65.22 21.27 -30.36
CA LEU A 6 65.66 21.12 -28.96
C LEU A 6 67.09 21.72 -28.86
N PRO A 7 67.62 22.10 -27.67
CA PRO A 7 68.51 21.21 -26.87
C PRO A 7 68.40 21.38 -25.32
N ARG A 8 68.33 20.30 -24.51
CA ARG A 8 69.40 19.50 -23.83
C ARG A 8 70.17 20.14 -22.66
N GLN A 9 70.17 19.46 -21.50
CA GLN A 9 71.29 18.68 -20.88
C GLN A 9 70.74 17.99 -19.59
N ASP A 10 70.77 16.65 -19.46
CA ASP A 10 71.83 15.76 -18.91
C ASP A 10 72.03 15.94 -17.37
N ARG A 11 71.97 14.93 -16.47
CA ARG A 11 72.56 13.56 -16.45
C ARG A 11 71.93 12.57 -15.42
N PHE A 12 71.92 11.25 -15.75
CA PHE A 12 72.25 10.00 -14.97
C PHE A 12 71.82 9.81 -13.48
N ALA A 13 71.51 8.62 -12.90
CA ALA A 13 71.39 7.21 -13.36
C ALA A 13 70.72 6.26 -12.31
N CYS A 14 70.30 5.05 -12.75
CA CYS A 14 70.20 3.71 -12.09
C CYS A 14 70.01 3.51 -10.55
N ALA A 15 69.40 2.44 -10.03
CA ALA A 15 69.30 1.06 -10.54
C ALA A 15 68.04 0.27 -10.08
N ARG A 16 67.87 -0.95 -10.63
CA ARG A 16 66.83 -1.96 -10.26
C ARG A 16 67.33 -2.91 -9.16
N VAL A 17 66.41 -3.47 -8.35
CA VAL A 17 66.41 -4.88 -7.87
C VAL A 17 64.95 -5.38 -7.84
N SER A 18 64.73 -6.70 -7.89
CA SER A 18 63.42 -7.38 -8.02
C SER A 18 63.26 -8.53 -7.01
N VAL A 19 62.14 -9.28 -7.11
CA VAL A 19 61.98 -10.73 -6.79
C VAL A 19 61.47 -11.15 -5.37
N LEU A 20 60.26 -11.78 -5.37
CA LEU A 20 59.71 -12.92 -4.57
C LEU A 20 59.86 -12.98 -3.01
N SER A 21 59.13 -13.79 -2.21
CA SER A 21 57.78 -14.43 -2.24
C SER A 21 57.53 -15.24 -0.93
N LEU A 22 56.25 -15.60 -0.67
CA LEU A 22 55.74 -16.86 -0.05
C LEU A 22 55.77 -17.14 1.48
N LEU A 23 54.76 -17.94 1.89
CA LEU A 23 54.58 -18.71 3.16
C LEU A 23 54.29 -17.89 4.46
N ALA A 24 53.63 -18.38 5.53
CA ALA A 24 52.69 -19.50 5.78
C ALA A 24 52.06 -19.35 7.20
N LEU A 25 51.52 -20.41 7.84
CA LEU A 25 50.10 -20.83 7.85
C LEU A 25 49.87 -21.76 9.09
N LEU A 26 48.62 -22.12 9.45
CA LEU A 26 48.19 -23.06 10.54
C LEU A 26 48.34 -22.57 12.00
N LEU A 27 47.61 -23.05 13.03
CA LEU A 27 46.21 -23.56 13.20
C LEU A 27 45.98 -23.89 14.73
N ILE A 28 44.87 -24.56 15.07
CA ILE A 28 44.54 -25.32 16.33
C ILE A 28 43.58 -24.60 17.32
N SER A 29 42.90 -25.42 18.15
CA SER A 29 41.46 -25.38 18.46
C SER A 29 41.09 -25.83 19.90
N LEU A 30 39.78 -26.01 20.15
CA LEU A 30 39.10 -26.93 21.13
C LEU A 30 38.71 -26.46 22.56
N SER A 31 37.40 -26.64 22.86
CA SER A 31 36.71 -27.05 24.14
C SER A 31 37.00 -26.30 25.47
N GLY A 32 36.11 -26.24 26.47
CA GLY A 32 34.72 -26.73 26.67
C GLY A 32 34.41 -26.97 28.17
N VAL A 33 33.11 -27.10 28.52
CA VAL A 33 32.53 -27.67 29.78
C VAL A 33 32.25 -26.74 31.01
N ALA A 34 31.04 -26.97 31.54
CA ALA A 34 30.23 -26.46 32.66
C ALA A 34 30.82 -26.18 34.07
N GLY A 35 30.05 -25.39 34.85
CA GLY A 35 30.11 -25.22 36.32
C GLY A 35 28.85 -24.51 36.86
N VAL A 36 28.42 -24.78 38.11
CA VAL A 36 27.04 -24.52 38.62
C VAL A 36 26.99 -23.58 39.85
N ILE A 37 26.06 -22.60 39.81
CA ILE A 37 25.21 -21.96 40.87
C ILE A 37 25.79 -21.84 42.30
N PRO A 38 25.85 -20.63 42.92
CA PRO A 38 24.72 -20.16 43.74
C PRO A 38 24.29 -18.69 43.59
N GLU A 39 23.02 -18.45 43.95
CA GLU A 39 22.36 -17.15 43.96
C GLU A 39 22.96 -16.16 44.97
N LYS A 40 22.93 -14.87 44.61
CA LYS A 40 22.75 -13.78 45.57
C LYS A 40 22.10 -12.58 44.90
N GLU A 41 20.95 -12.17 45.41
CA GLU A 41 20.30 -10.92 45.00
C GLU A 41 21.15 -9.72 45.42
N THR A 42 21.58 -8.90 44.45
CA THR A 42 21.90 -7.49 44.69
C THR A 42 21.50 -6.65 43.49
N SER A 43 20.58 -5.72 43.73
CA SER A 43 20.17 -4.69 42.76
C SER A 43 21.33 -3.73 42.45
N THR A 44 21.90 -3.84 41.24
CA THR A 44 22.67 -2.77 40.59
C THR A 44 22.55 -2.87 39.07
N SER A 45 21.99 -1.84 38.43
CA SER A 45 21.93 -1.72 36.97
C SER A 45 23.33 -1.67 36.34
N PRO A 46 23.64 -2.41 35.25
CA PRO A 46 24.91 -2.28 34.57
C PRO A 46 25.05 -0.90 33.91
N PRO A 47 26.25 -0.28 33.91
CA PRO A 47 26.44 1.01 33.28
C PRO A 47 26.31 0.90 31.75
N VAL A 48 25.44 1.74 31.17
CA VAL A 48 25.29 1.88 29.72
C VAL A 48 26.66 2.15 29.09
N ARG A 49 27.19 1.19 28.33
CA ARG A 49 28.37 1.43 27.48
C ARG A 49 28.01 2.55 26.51
N LYS A 50 28.70 3.70 26.66
CA LYS A 50 28.60 4.80 25.69
C LYS A 50 29.01 4.26 24.33
N PHE A 51 28.03 4.09 23.43
CA PHE A 51 28.32 3.89 22.02
C PHE A 51 29.14 5.08 21.54
N ASN A 52 30.33 4.81 20.99
CA ASN A 52 31.12 5.83 20.34
C ASN A 52 30.28 6.41 19.21
N LYS A 53 30.03 7.73 19.25
CA LYS A 53 29.31 8.45 18.20
C LYS A 53 30.04 8.23 16.88
N ILE A 54 29.47 7.39 16.01
CA ILE A 54 29.74 7.49 14.58
C ILE A 54 29.37 8.92 14.20
N LYS A 55 30.33 9.70 13.72
CA LYS A 55 30.08 11.04 13.19
C LYS A 55 29.35 10.91 11.85
N THR A 56 28.05 10.62 11.89
CA THR A 56 27.18 10.78 10.73
C THR A 56 27.23 12.25 10.29
N LYS A 57 27.31 12.48 8.98
CA LYS A 57 27.36 13.83 8.40
C LYS A 57 26.02 14.52 8.65
N LYS A 58 25.94 15.32 9.70
CA LYS A 58 24.70 15.99 10.18
C LYS A 58 24.18 17.12 9.26
N ASN A 59 24.47 17.07 7.96
CA ASN A 59 24.23 18.10 6.95
C ASN A 59 24.26 17.52 5.52
N ALA A 60 23.56 16.41 5.26
CA ALA A 60 23.17 16.08 3.90
C ALA A 60 22.01 17.01 3.51
N LYS A 61 22.31 18.15 2.87
CA LYS A 61 21.25 18.93 2.22
C LYS A 61 20.70 18.07 1.07
N LEU A 62 19.37 18.02 0.90
CA LEU A 62 18.76 17.45 -0.30
C LEU A 62 19.53 17.92 -1.55
N PRO A 63 19.85 17.02 -2.50
CA PRO A 63 20.42 17.43 -3.77
C PRO A 63 19.60 18.58 -4.35
N ALA A 64 20.26 19.66 -4.80
CA ALA A 64 19.55 20.86 -5.25
C ALA A 64 18.55 20.56 -6.38
N ARG A 65 18.82 19.51 -7.16
CA ARG A 65 17.91 18.95 -8.17
C ARG A 65 16.67 18.25 -7.59
N TYR A 66 16.79 17.51 -6.50
CA TYR A 66 15.62 16.93 -5.83
C TYR A 66 14.74 18.03 -5.22
N LYS A 67 15.32 19.09 -4.60
CA LYS A 67 14.55 20.30 -4.26
C LYS A 67 13.93 20.97 -5.50
N GLY A 68 14.64 20.98 -6.63
CA GLY A 68 14.14 21.50 -7.91
C GLY A 68 13.08 20.61 -8.58
N MET A 69 13.00 19.32 -8.26
CA MET A 69 11.94 18.41 -8.69
C MET A 69 10.71 18.58 -7.82
N LEU A 70 10.86 18.59 -6.49
CA LEU A 70 9.76 18.88 -5.55
C LEU A 70 9.10 20.23 -5.82
N LYS A 71 9.87 21.23 -6.27
CA LYS A 71 9.36 22.55 -6.71
C LYS A 71 8.75 22.59 -8.11
N ARG A 72 8.96 21.54 -8.93
CA ARG A 72 8.36 21.38 -10.26
C ARG A 72 7.17 20.41 -10.23
N MET A 73 7.00 19.65 -9.16
CA MET A 73 5.72 19.04 -8.83
C MET A 73 4.69 20.14 -8.53
N PRO A 74 3.39 19.87 -8.71
CA PRO A 74 2.40 20.93 -8.62
C PRO A 74 2.11 21.26 -7.15
N THR A 75 2.56 22.44 -6.71
CA THR A 75 2.19 23.03 -5.42
C THR A 75 0.96 23.94 -5.56
N MET A 76 0.29 24.28 -4.45
CA MET A 76 -1.04 24.94 -4.45
C MET A 76 -1.13 26.35 -5.08
N GLU A 77 -0.04 26.93 -5.60
CA GLU A 77 0.07 28.36 -5.90
C GLU A 77 0.03 28.78 -7.39
N GLU A 78 0.00 27.86 -8.37
CA GLU A 78 -0.08 28.25 -9.78
C GLU A 78 -1.47 28.04 -10.43
N GLU A 79 -2.02 29.19 -10.84
CA GLU A 79 -3.24 29.45 -11.64
C GLU A 79 -4.56 29.70 -10.90
N GLY A 80 -5.01 30.95 -11.01
CA GLY A 80 -6.34 31.42 -10.60
C GLY A 80 -7.46 30.99 -11.56
N GLU A 81 -7.67 29.68 -11.72
CA GLU A 81 -8.90 29.11 -12.27
C GLU A 81 -9.42 28.03 -11.33
N LYS A 82 -10.62 28.25 -10.76
CA LYS A 82 -11.16 27.52 -9.59
C LYS A 82 -11.48 26.04 -9.80
N ASP A 83 -11.19 25.50 -10.98
CA ASP A 83 -11.50 24.13 -11.40
C ASP A 83 -10.22 23.26 -11.60
N LYS A 84 -9.02 23.85 -11.45
CA LYS A 84 -7.73 23.16 -11.58
C LYS A 84 -7.12 22.69 -10.24
N LEU A 85 -7.66 23.14 -9.10
CA LEU A 85 -7.15 22.87 -7.74
C LEU A 85 -7.07 21.39 -7.33
N ALA A 86 -7.68 20.48 -8.11
CA ALA A 86 -7.59 19.03 -7.94
C ALA A 86 -6.52 18.35 -8.83
N LYS A 87 -6.09 18.97 -9.94
CA LYS A 87 -5.27 18.31 -10.97
C LYS A 87 -3.77 18.28 -10.70
N GLY A 88 -3.32 19.07 -9.72
CA GLY A 88 -1.90 19.18 -9.36
C GLY A 88 -1.45 18.25 -8.24
N ARG A 89 -2.36 17.85 -7.33
CA ARG A 89 -2.01 16.93 -6.26
C ARG A 89 -2.15 15.48 -6.71
N GLU A 90 -1.62 14.58 -5.91
CA GLU A 90 -1.91 13.17 -6.07
C GLU A 90 -3.43 12.93 -6.02
N ASP A 91 -3.98 12.43 -7.14
CA ASP A 91 -5.38 12.09 -7.22
C ASP A 91 -5.57 10.66 -6.67
N VAL A 92 -5.89 10.60 -5.37
CA VAL A 92 -6.26 9.38 -4.67
C VAL A 92 -7.34 8.59 -5.43
N SER A 93 -8.24 9.25 -6.16
CA SER A 93 -9.26 8.58 -6.97
C SER A 93 -8.69 7.91 -8.22
N GLU A 94 -7.66 8.47 -8.89
CA GLU A 94 -6.96 7.79 -9.99
C GLU A 94 -6.10 6.63 -9.49
N ARG A 95 -5.54 6.72 -8.28
CA ARG A 95 -4.86 5.61 -7.61
C ARG A 95 -5.83 4.47 -7.24
N GLN A 96 -6.98 4.81 -6.66
CA GLN A 96 -8.07 3.86 -6.38
C GLN A 96 -8.61 3.24 -7.67
N LYS A 97 -8.78 4.01 -8.76
CA LYS A 97 -9.13 3.47 -10.07
C LYS A 97 -8.05 2.53 -10.58
N TRP A 98 -6.76 2.88 -10.52
CA TRP A 98 -5.69 1.94 -10.89
C TRP A 98 -5.76 0.64 -10.08
N PHE A 99 -6.09 0.68 -8.78
CA PHE A 99 -6.16 -0.54 -7.98
C PHE A 99 -7.45 -1.35 -8.23
N MET A 100 -8.63 -0.72 -8.19
CA MET A 100 -9.92 -1.39 -8.24
C MET A 100 -10.46 -1.63 -9.66
N LEU A 101 -10.26 -0.70 -10.60
CA LEU A 101 -10.78 -0.85 -11.97
C LEU A 101 -10.20 -2.07 -12.66
N GLN A 102 -8.93 -2.41 -12.40
CA GLN A 102 -8.32 -3.63 -12.93
C GLN A 102 -9.05 -4.90 -12.46
N ARG A 103 -9.59 -4.88 -11.23
CA ARG A 103 -10.28 -6.01 -10.59
C ARG A 103 -11.75 -6.09 -10.95
N THR A 104 -12.39 -4.97 -11.26
CA THR A 104 -13.80 -4.96 -11.69
C THR A 104 -13.96 -5.13 -13.20
N TYR A 105 -13.09 -4.52 -14.02
CA TYR A 105 -13.27 -4.45 -15.48
C TYR A 105 -13.41 -5.84 -16.15
N PRO A 106 -14.42 -6.06 -17.02
CA PRO A 106 -15.32 -5.09 -17.64
C PRO A 106 -16.58 -4.78 -16.83
N PHE A 107 -16.75 -5.46 -15.70
CA PHE A 107 -17.82 -5.22 -14.75
C PHE A 107 -17.54 -3.92 -13.98
N LYS A 108 -18.58 -3.38 -13.35
CA LYS A 108 -18.45 -2.19 -12.49
C LYS A 108 -18.18 -2.56 -11.03
N THR A 109 -18.27 -3.84 -10.69
CA THR A 109 -18.48 -4.36 -9.33
C THR A 109 -17.80 -5.73 -9.21
N LEU A 110 -17.63 -6.25 -7.98
CA LEU A 110 -17.12 -7.60 -7.72
C LEU A 110 -18.26 -8.49 -7.21
N SER A 111 -18.36 -9.73 -7.69
CA SER A 111 -19.37 -10.68 -7.23
C SER A 111 -19.16 -11.11 -5.77
N ARG A 112 -20.26 -11.46 -5.09
CA ARG A 112 -20.29 -11.84 -3.67
C ARG A 112 -19.21 -12.86 -3.31
N ASN A 113 -18.44 -12.59 -2.26
CA ASN A 113 -17.39 -13.46 -1.70
C ASN A 113 -16.30 -13.94 -2.69
N VAL A 114 -16.22 -13.48 -3.94
CA VAL A 114 -15.45 -14.16 -4.99
C VAL A 114 -13.97 -14.47 -4.63
N ARG A 115 -13.25 -13.53 -3.98
CA ARG A 115 -11.89 -13.75 -3.46
C ARG A 115 -11.81 -14.81 -2.35
N ARG A 116 -12.83 -14.88 -1.50
CA ARG A 116 -12.95 -15.90 -0.44
C ARG A 116 -13.24 -17.26 -1.03
N ASP A 117 -14.16 -17.33 -1.99
CA ASP A 117 -14.55 -18.59 -2.64
C ASP A 117 -13.38 -19.17 -3.45
N ALA A 118 -12.59 -18.31 -4.12
CA ALA A 118 -11.33 -18.69 -4.77
C ALA A 118 -10.30 -19.30 -3.79
N TYR A 119 -10.16 -18.71 -2.60
CA TYR A 119 -9.27 -19.24 -1.56
C TYR A 119 -9.79 -20.55 -0.94
N ASP A 120 -11.08 -20.65 -0.64
CA ASP A 120 -11.67 -21.86 -0.06
C ASP A 120 -11.67 -23.01 -1.07
N ALA A 121 -11.88 -22.74 -2.36
CA ALA A 121 -11.67 -23.71 -3.43
C ALA A 121 -10.21 -24.21 -3.48
N THR A 122 -9.23 -23.29 -3.36
CA THR A 122 -7.80 -23.64 -3.30
C THR A 122 -7.47 -24.55 -2.12
N MET A 123 -8.02 -24.26 -0.94
CA MET A 123 -7.80 -25.06 0.27
C MET A 123 -8.54 -26.41 0.23
N THR A 124 -9.67 -26.49 -0.48
CA THR A 124 -10.47 -27.71 -0.62
C THR A 124 -9.91 -28.69 -1.66
N GLN A 125 -9.26 -28.19 -2.72
CA GLN A 125 -8.67 -29.05 -3.76
C GLN A 125 -7.53 -29.95 -3.24
N GLY A 126 -6.90 -29.58 -2.12
CA GLY A 126 -5.88 -30.39 -1.46
C GLY A 126 -4.54 -30.43 -2.20
N PHE A 127 -3.48 -30.81 -1.49
CA PHE A 127 -2.12 -30.92 -2.05
C PHE A 127 -1.94 -32.21 -2.85
N ALA A 128 -2.64 -32.36 -3.97
CA ALA A 128 -2.51 -33.50 -4.87
C ALA A 128 -1.17 -33.46 -5.64
N GLU A 129 -0.26 -34.38 -5.28
CA GLU A 129 0.89 -34.86 -6.05
C GLU A 129 1.92 -33.83 -6.59
N SER A 130 2.60 -33.12 -5.68
CA SER A 130 4.07 -32.90 -5.82
C SER A 130 4.81 -32.71 -4.48
N VAL A 131 4.30 -33.35 -3.42
CA VAL A 131 4.62 -33.07 -2.00
C VAL A 131 6.13 -32.97 -1.70
N VAL A 132 6.94 -33.85 -2.30
CA VAL A 132 8.40 -33.95 -2.02
C VAL A 132 9.20 -32.72 -2.46
N GLU A 133 8.82 -32.06 -3.56
CA GLU A 133 9.54 -30.84 -4.00
C GLU A 133 9.05 -29.58 -3.27
N VAL A 134 7.75 -29.46 -3.00
CA VAL A 134 7.18 -28.26 -2.36
C VAL A 134 7.70 -28.09 -0.92
N GLU A 135 7.93 -29.18 -0.19
CA GLU A 135 8.43 -29.12 1.20
C GLU A 135 9.78 -28.40 1.33
N ASN A 136 10.66 -28.55 0.32
CA ASN A 136 12.01 -27.98 0.32
C ASN A 136 12.07 -26.48 0.02
N TYR A 137 10.95 -25.82 -0.30
CA TYR A 137 10.91 -24.39 -0.56
C TYR A 137 10.09 -23.63 0.49
N SER A 138 10.48 -22.40 0.77
CA SER A 138 9.65 -21.46 1.54
C SER A 138 10.01 -20.02 1.22
N TRP A 139 9.00 -19.16 1.22
CA TRP A 139 9.17 -17.72 1.18
C TRP A 139 9.66 -17.22 2.54
N ARG A 140 10.55 -16.23 2.51
CA ARG A 140 11.05 -15.51 3.68
C ARG A 140 10.85 -14.01 3.46
N ALA A 141 10.24 -13.32 4.42
CA ALA A 141 10.14 -11.87 4.38
C ALA A 141 11.55 -11.23 4.41
N ILE A 142 11.77 -10.23 3.55
CA ILE A 142 13.05 -9.51 3.41
C ILE A 142 12.91 -7.99 3.67
N GLY A 143 11.81 -7.56 4.28
CA GLY A 143 11.50 -6.15 4.57
C GLY A 143 10.71 -5.45 3.46
N PRO A 144 10.48 -4.13 3.53
CA PRO A 144 10.91 -3.20 4.59
C PRO A 144 10.37 -3.57 5.98
N MET A 145 11.25 -3.50 6.98
CA MET A 145 10.92 -3.64 8.40
C MET A 145 12.01 -2.93 9.23
N PRO A 146 11.96 -1.59 9.36
CA PRO A 146 11.13 -0.62 8.65
C PRO A 146 11.80 -0.07 7.36
N SER A 147 11.17 0.90 6.70
CA SER A 147 11.82 1.88 5.82
C SER A 147 12.44 3.05 6.63
N ARG A 148 13.50 3.67 6.09
CA ARG A 148 14.11 4.92 6.58
C ARG A 148 14.59 5.77 5.42
N SER A 149 14.41 7.09 5.45
CA SER A 149 14.87 7.88 4.31
C SER A 149 16.39 7.88 4.12
N ALA A 150 16.81 7.80 2.86
CA ALA A 150 18.20 7.95 2.45
C ALA A 150 18.70 9.40 2.56
N TYR A 151 17.79 10.38 2.55
CA TYR A 151 18.17 11.80 2.48
C TYR A 151 18.07 12.57 3.79
N TYR A 152 17.20 12.15 4.70
CA TYR A 152 16.89 12.90 5.92
C TYR A 152 16.74 11.98 7.14
N ASP A 153 17.25 12.45 8.28
CA ASP A 153 16.70 12.06 9.58
C ASP A 153 15.40 12.89 9.76
N THR A 154 14.25 12.43 9.25
CA THR A 154 12.97 13.14 9.45
C THR A 154 12.61 13.14 10.92
N ASN A 155 11.90 14.18 11.37
CA ASN A 155 11.37 14.21 12.73
C ASN A 155 10.35 13.07 12.95
N TRP A 156 9.67 12.60 11.90
CA TRP A 156 8.79 11.43 11.95
C TRP A 156 9.50 10.07 12.11
N GLY A 157 10.77 9.92 11.70
CA GLY A 157 11.53 8.68 11.85
C GLY A 157 11.18 7.54 10.87
N PRO A 158 11.22 6.25 11.29
CA PRO A 158 11.01 5.12 10.37
C PRO A 158 9.56 4.91 9.94
N LEU A 159 9.35 4.33 8.75
CA LEU A 159 8.04 4.10 8.13
C LEU A 159 7.78 2.61 7.85
N SER A 160 6.51 2.19 7.75
CA SER A 160 6.14 0.81 7.40
C SER A 160 4.99 0.64 6.39
N GLY A 161 4.08 1.60 6.21
CA GLY A 161 2.88 1.49 5.35
C GLY A 161 1.54 1.67 6.10
N ARG A 162 0.42 1.82 5.35
CA ARG A 162 -0.89 2.30 5.86
C ARG A 162 -1.50 1.47 6.99
N ILE A 163 -1.85 2.16 8.07
CA ILE A 163 -2.68 1.66 9.18
C ILE A 163 -4.06 2.35 9.14
N ASN A 164 -5.10 1.55 8.90
CA ASN A 164 -6.50 2.01 8.88
C ASN A 164 -7.13 2.05 10.29
N SER A 165 -6.65 1.25 11.24
CA SER A 165 -7.30 1.11 12.54
C SER A 165 -6.32 0.84 13.69
N ILE A 166 -6.62 1.41 14.85
CA ILE A 166 -5.91 1.19 16.12
C ILE A 166 -6.96 0.92 17.21
N ALA A 167 -6.78 -0.16 17.96
CA ALA A 167 -7.62 -0.52 19.09
C ALA A 167 -6.73 -0.85 20.31
N VAL A 168 -7.00 -0.18 21.43
CA VAL A 168 -6.27 -0.39 22.71
C VAL A 168 -7.18 -1.14 23.66
N ALA A 169 -6.68 -2.18 24.35
CA ALA A 169 -7.50 -2.97 25.25
C ALA A 169 -7.94 -2.14 26.48
N PRO A 170 -9.25 -2.07 26.79
CA PRO A 170 -9.79 -1.17 27.82
C PRO A 170 -9.17 -1.26 29.22
N ASN A 171 -8.72 -2.45 29.63
CA ASN A 171 -8.11 -2.70 30.93
C ASN A 171 -6.58 -2.90 30.86
N ASN A 172 -5.97 -2.75 29.67
CA ASN A 172 -4.56 -3.05 29.46
C ASN A 172 -3.97 -2.19 28.33
N ALA A 173 -3.44 -1.02 28.69
CA ALA A 173 -2.74 -0.12 27.78
C ALA A 173 -1.47 -0.70 27.10
N GLN A 174 -1.01 -1.90 27.47
CA GLN A 174 0.09 -2.58 26.76
C GLN A 174 -0.40 -3.42 25.58
N LEU A 175 -1.66 -3.87 25.61
CA LEU A 175 -2.28 -4.63 24.54
C LEU A 175 -2.90 -3.67 23.51
N ILE A 176 -2.29 -3.63 22.34
CA ILE A 176 -2.73 -2.82 21.20
C ILE A 176 -2.87 -3.74 19.99
N LEU A 177 -3.97 -3.60 19.27
CA LEU A 177 -4.18 -4.18 17.95
C LEU A 177 -4.19 -3.06 16.91
N ILE A 178 -3.58 -3.32 15.76
CA ILE A 178 -3.66 -2.45 14.59
C ILE A 178 -4.13 -3.23 13.36
N GLY A 179 -4.84 -2.54 12.47
CA GLY A 179 -5.30 -3.06 11.19
C GLY A 179 -4.58 -2.35 10.05
N GLY A 180 -3.80 -3.10 9.25
CA GLY A 180 -3.21 -2.59 8.02
C GLY A 180 -4.21 -2.57 6.86
N ALA A 181 -4.02 -1.64 5.92
CA ALA A 181 -4.91 -1.48 4.76
C ALA A 181 -5.03 -2.74 3.89
N THR A 182 -3.93 -3.46 3.70
CA THR A 182 -3.85 -4.78 3.04
C THR A 182 -2.85 -5.73 3.74
N GLY A 183 -2.41 -5.37 4.95
CA GLY A 183 -1.33 -6.04 5.69
C GLY A 183 -1.75 -6.87 6.91
N GLY A 184 -3.05 -6.97 7.17
CA GLY A 184 -3.65 -7.79 8.21
C GLY A 184 -3.70 -7.13 9.58
N ILE A 185 -4.14 -7.92 10.56
CA ILE A 185 -4.18 -7.57 11.98
C ILE A 185 -2.82 -7.87 12.62
N TRP A 186 -2.28 -6.89 13.35
CA TRP A 186 -1.05 -7.04 14.13
C TRP A 186 -1.30 -6.71 15.60
N ARG A 187 -0.56 -7.37 16.49
CA ARG A 187 -0.77 -7.35 17.94
C ARG A 187 0.51 -7.01 18.70
N SER A 188 0.41 -6.03 19.58
CA SER A 188 1.42 -5.65 20.57
C SER A 188 1.01 -6.12 21.97
N THR A 189 1.99 -6.40 22.83
CA THR A 189 1.79 -6.57 24.29
C THR A 189 2.75 -5.71 25.12
N ASP A 190 3.38 -4.70 24.53
CA ASP A 190 4.41 -3.85 25.16
C ASP A 190 4.15 -2.33 25.01
N GLY A 191 2.90 -1.96 24.71
CA GLY A 191 2.47 -0.57 24.50
C GLY A 191 2.72 -0.05 23.09
N GLY A 192 2.86 -0.94 22.10
CA GLY A 192 3.06 -0.60 20.69
C GLY A 192 4.51 -0.40 20.30
N ARG A 193 5.48 -0.90 21.10
CA ARG A 193 6.91 -0.87 20.76
C ARG A 193 7.29 -1.98 19.80
N SER A 194 6.60 -3.12 19.89
CA SER A 194 6.72 -4.23 18.95
C SER A 194 5.37 -4.88 18.64
N PHE A 195 5.23 -5.35 17.41
CA PHE A 195 4.03 -5.96 16.88
C PHE A 195 4.35 -7.30 16.21
N VAL A 196 3.42 -8.26 16.31
CA VAL A 196 3.44 -9.52 15.56
C VAL A 196 2.14 -9.68 14.76
N PRO A 197 2.17 -10.25 13.55
CA PRO A 197 0.96 -10.49 12.78
C PRO A 197 0.15 -11.64 13.40
N VAL A 198 -1.18 -11.51 13.40
CA VAL A 198 -2.12 -12.46 14.04
C VAL A 198 -3.27 -12.89 13.12
N SER A 199 -3.18 -12.57 11.82
CA SER A 199 -4.22 -12.91 10.83
C SER A 199 -3.67 -13.58 9.56
N ASP A 200 -2.39 -13.97 9.53
CA ASP A 200 -1.70 -14.49 8.34
C ASP A 200 -2.26 -15.81 7.80
N ASN A 201 -3.10 -16.49 8.58
CA ASN A 201 -3.85 -17.70 8.24
C ASN A 201 -5.27 -17.42 7.67
N HIS A 202 -5.68 -16.15 7.53
CA HIS A 202 -6.94 -15.76 6.90
C HIS A 202 -6.68 -15.25 5.48
N VAL A 203 -7.60 -15.53 4.55
CA VAL A 203 -7.55 -15.02 3.15
C VAL A 203 -7.43 -13.50 3.08
N ASP A 204 -7.96 -12.83 4.09
CA ASP A 204 -8.18 -11.40 4.05
C ASP A 204 -7.28 -10.67 5.03
N LEU A 205 -6.55 -9.71 4.48
CA LEU A 205 -5.58 -8.88 5.16
C LEU A 205 -5.97 -7.40 5.06
N ALA A 206 -7.11 -7.07 4.43
CA ALA A 206 -7.63 -5.71 4.44
C ALA A 206 -8.45 -5.50 5.71
N VAL A 207 -8.04 -4.56 6.57
CA VAL A 207 -8.71 -4.28 7.83
C VAL A 207 -9.22 -2.84 7.81
N GLY A 208 -10.52 -2.66 8.05
CA GLY A 208 -11.15 -1.34 8.10
C GLY A 208 -11.31 -0.83 9.53
N SER A 209 -11.70 -1.71 10.48
CA SER A 209 -11.93 -1.31 11.86
C SER A 209 -11.68 -2.45 12.85
N ILE A 210 -11.13 -2.16 14.04
CA ILE A 210 -10.98 -3.11 15.14
C ILE A 210 -11.63 -2.50 16.39
N ALA A 211 -12.42 -3.29 17.14
CA ALA A 211 -13.03 -2.87 18.40
C ALA A 211 -12.94 -3.97 19.47
N PHE A 212 -12.39 -3.62 20.63
CA PHE A 212 -12.50 -4.43 21.86
C PHE A 212 -13.91 -4.27 22.47
N SER A 213 -14.41 -5.31 23.13
CA SER A 213 -15.48 -5.12 24.12
C SER A 213 -14.94 -4.44 25.37
N GLN A 214 -15.68 -3.45 25.88
CA GLN A 214 -15.39 -2.78 27.16
C GLN A 214 -15.64 -3.71 28.36
N SER A 215 -16.62 -4.62 28.25
CA SER A 215 -17.05 -5.52 29.33
C SER A 215 -16.23 -6.82 29.40
N ASP A 216 -15.70 -7.30 28.26
CA ASP A 216 -14.73 -8.39 28.23
C ASP A 216 -13.64 -8.17 27.15
N PRO A 217 -12.47 -7.62 27.53
CA PRO A 217 -11.36 -7.38 26.61
C PRO A 217 -10.70 -8.63 25.98
N ASN A 218 -11.15 -9.86 26.31
CA ASN A 218 -10.80 -11.04 25.50
C ASN A 218 -11.59 -11.07 24.18
N ILE A 219 -12.79 -10.51 24.17
CA ILE A 219 -13.66 -10.38 23.01
C ILE A 219 -13.25 -9.16 22.19
N VAL A 220 -12.89 -9.40 20.93
CA VAL A 220 -12.51 -8.37 19.97
C VAL A 220 -13.15 -8.68 18.63
N TYR A 221 -13.61 -7.67 17.93
CA TYR A 221 -14.11 -7.80 16.56
C TYR A 221 -13.21 -7.00 15.61
N ALA A 222 -12.99 -7.52 14.41
CA ALA A 222 -12.32 -6.85 13.32
C ALA A 222 -13.23 -6.87 12.09
N GLY A 223 -13.55 -5.67 11.60
CA GLY A 223 -14.26 -5.42 10.36
C GLY A 223 -13.25 -5.35 9.23
N MET A 224 -13.39 -6.24 8.27
CA MET A 224 -12.48 -6.39 7.15
C MET A 224 -12.89 -5.49 5.99
N GLY A 225 -11.95 -5.24 5.08
CA GLY A 225 -12.10 -4.40 3.91
C GLY A 225 -11.47 -3.02 4.09
N ASP A 226 -10.83 -2.53 3.05
CA ASP A 226 -10.14 -1.25 3.04
C ASP A 226 -11.10 -0.12 2.65
N ALA A 227 -11.66 0.56 3.66
CA ALA A 227 -12.54 1.72 3.51
C ALA A 227 -11.98 2.78 2.54
N HIS A 228 -10.69 3.09 2.66
CA HIS A 228 -10.04 4.18 1.93
C HIS A 228 -9.37 3.71 0.63
N GLY A 229 -9.18 2.41 0.45
CA GLY A 229 -8.73 1.78 -0.79
C GLY A 229 -9.85 1.15 -1.65
N PHE A 230 -11.10 1.13 -1.18
CA PHE A 230 -12.26 0.44 -1.76
C PHE A 230 -12.09 -1.08 -1.97
N TYR A 231 -11.13 -1.72 -1.31
CA TYR A 231 -10.91 -3.16 -1.45
C TYR A 231 -11.83 -3.95 -0.52
N PHE A 232 -12.78 -4.70 -1.06
CA PHE A 232 -13.81 -5.37 -0.26
C PHE A 232 -13.24 -6.48 0.61
N GLY A 233 -13.67 -6.48 1.87
CA GLY A 233 -13.26 -7.46 2.85
C GLY A 233 -14.32 -8.52 3.10
N SER A 234 -13.87 -9.67 3.58
CA SER A 234 -14.63 -10.87 3.91
C SER A 234 -15.64 -10.72 5.06
N GLY A 235 -15.90 -9.51 5.55
CA GLY A 235 -16.86 -9.18 6.61
C GLY A 235 -16.22 -9.09 7.99
N ILE A 236 -16.69 -9.86 8.96
CA ILE A 236 -16.33 -9.72 10.38
C ILE A 236 -15.55 -10.93 10.88
N LEU A 237 -14.40 -10.67 11.52
CA LEU A 237 -13.67 -11.63 12.35
C LEU A 237 -13.92 -11.33 13.84
N LYS A 238 -13.98 -12.38 14.66
CA LYS A 238 -14.06 -12.34 16.13
C LYS A 238 -12.88 -13.08 16.75
N SER A 239 -12.26 -12.45 17.74
CA SER A 239 -11.35 -13.06 18.70
C SER A 239 -12.09 -13.36 20.00
N THR A 240 -11.65 -14.40 20.70
CA THR A 240 -12.08 -14.70 22.08
C THR A 240 -10.89 -14.85 23.06
N ASP A 241 -9.68 -14.44 22.64
CA ASP A 241 -8.43 -14.62 23.37
C ASP A 241 -7.53 -13.37 23.39
N ALA A 242 -8.18 -12.20 23.31
CA ALA A 242 -7.55 -10.87 23.28
C ALA A 242 -6.66 -10.65 22.04
N GLY A 243 -7.18 -11.06 20.88
CA GLY A 243 -6.66 -10.81 19.53
C GLY A 243 -5.58 -11.77 19.05
N LYS A 244 -5.37 -12.92 19.71
CA LYS A 244 -4.31 -13.88 19.32
C LYS A 244 -4.78 -14.80 18.20
N THR A 245 -6.05 -15.22 18.23
CA THR A 245 -6.66 -16.03 17.17
C THR A 245 -8.01 -15.45 16.77
N TRP A 246 -8.36 -15.63 15.49
CA TRP A 246 -9.53 -15.03 14.89
C TRP A 246 -10.40 -16.10 14.20
N LYS A 247 -11.71 -15.89 14.20
CA LYS A 247 -12.70 -16.72 13.49
C LYS A 247 -13.68 -15.81 12.77
N ARG A 248 -14.02 -16.14 11.52
CA ARG A 248 -15.06 -15.40 10.79
C ARG A 248 -16.42 -15.64 11.43
N VAL A 249 -17.20 -14.58 11.62
CA VAL A 249 -18.55 -14.58 12.22
C VAL A 249 -19.56 -13.96 11.25
N ASN A 250 -19.48 -14.41 10.00
CA ASN A 250 -20.45 -14.14 8.96
C ASN A 250 -21.27 -15.40 8.67
N ASN A 251 -22.55 -15.20 8.35
CA ASN A 251 -23.40 -16.18 7.70
C ASN A 251 -24.29 -15.44 6.68
N ASP A 252 -25.33 -16.10 6.17
CA ASP A 252 -26.24 -15.53 5.17
C ASP A 252 -27.04 -14.30 5.63
N SER A 253 -27.08 -14.01 6.94
CA SER A 253 -27.70 -12.79 7.46
C SER A 253 -26.78 -11.55 7.41
N PHE A 254 -25.47 -11.73 7.22
CA PHE A 254 -24.59 -10.63 6.87
C PHE A 254 -24.73 -10.36 5.36
N PRO A 255 -24.98 -9.10 4.93
CA PRO A 255 -25.07 -8.74 3.52
C PRO A 255 -23.71 -8.93 2.84
N GLU A 256 -23.63 -8.59 1.55
CA GLU A 256 -22.43 -8.87 0.77
C GLU A 256 -21.15 -8.25 1.36
N PRO A 257 -20.00 -8.95 1.27
CA PRO A 257 -18.72 -8.41 1.71
C PRO A 257 -18.44 -7.06 1.07
N GLY A 258 -18.05 -6.08 1.90
CA GLY A 258 -17.84 -4.70 1.50
C GLY A 258 -16.72 -4.05 2.31
N THR A 259 -16.75 -2.73 2.46
CA THR A 259 -15.82 -2.00 3.34
C THR A 259 -16.47 -1.69 4.69
N VAL A 260 -15.93 -2.26 5.78
CA VAL A 260 -16.35 -1.90 7.14
C VAL A 260 -15.62 -0.65 7.60
N HIS A 261 -16.29 0.50 7.62
CA HIS A 261 -15.68 1.78 8.01
C HIS A 261 -15.54 1.88 9.54
N LYS A 262 -16.47 1.30 10.31
CA LYS A 262 -16.46 1.38 11.76
C LYS A 262 -17.12 0.19 12.43
N LEU A 263 -16.54 -0.27 13.53
CA LEU A 263 -17.16 -1.12 14.53
C LEU A 263 -17.43 -0.35 15.82
N ALA A 264 -18.55 -0.66 16.47
CA ALA A 264 -18.78 -0.34 17.87
C ALA A 264 -19.34 -1.55 18.61
N VAL A 265 -18.94 -1.74 19.87
CA VAL A 265 -19.42 -2.81 20.74
C VAL A 265 -20.15 -2.16 21.92
N ASP A 266 -21.29 -2.73 22.32
CA ASP A 266 -22.03 -2.28 23.51
C ASP A 266 -21.11 -2.35 24.75
N PRO A 267 -20.96 -1.26 25.52
CA PRO A 267 -20.02 -1.23 26.63
C PRO A 267 -20.35 -2.27 27.71
N ASN A 268 -21.62 -2.66 27.84
CA ASN A 268 -22.11 -3.58 28.87
C ASN A 268 -22.40 -5.00 28.32
N ASN A 269 -22.28 -5.24 27.01
CA ASN A 269 -22.56 -6.55 26.41
C ASN A 269 -21.58 -6.89 25.26
N PRO A 270 -20.63 -7.84 25.44
CA PRO A 270 -19.67 -8.22 24.41
C PRO A 270 -20.28 -8.87 23.16
N ASN A 271 -21.57 -9.25 23.20
CA ASN A 271 -22.27 -9.87 22.09
C ASN A 271 -23.16 -8.87 21.31
N ARG A 272 -23.34 -7.64 21.77
CA ARG A 272 -24.06 -6.62 20.99
C ARG A 272 -23.07 -5.74 20.22
N VAL A 273 -23.11 -5.84 18.90
CA VAL A 273 -22.11 -5.26 17.98
C VAL A 273 -22.79 -4.51 16.85
N TYR A 274 -22.25 -3.35 16.52
CA TYR A 274 -22.69 -2.46 15.46
C TYR A 274 -21.61 -2.36 14.39
N VAL A 275 -22.01 -2.49 13.13
CA VAL A 275 -21.13 -2.39 11.95
C VAL A 275 -21.65 -1.27 11.06
N ALA A 276 -20.79 -0.29 10.78
CA ALA A 276 -20.96 0.64 9.67
C ALA A 276 -20.36 0.01 8.42
N LEU A 277 -21.22 -0.52 7.54
CA LEU A 277 -20.84 -1.07 6.23
C LEU A 277 -21.12 0.01 5.19
N PHE A 278 -20.08 0.55 4.56
CA PHE A 278 -20.24 1.71 3.68
C PHE A 278 -20.71 1.30 2.28
N TYR A 279 -20.03 0.34 1.65
CA TYR A 279 -20.29 -0.06 0.27
C TYR A 279 -19.90 -1.52 -0.01
N SER A 280 -20.68 -2.20 -0.86
CA SER A 280 -20.55 -3.62 -1.23
C SER A 280 -20.00 -3.86 -2.65
N GLY A 281 -19.76 -2.79 -3.43
CA GLY A 281 -19.52 -2.92 -4.87
C GLY A 281 -20.81 -3.10 -5.66
N VAL A 282 -21.53 -4.21 -5.46
CA VAL A 282 -22.66 -4.61 -6.31
C VAL A 282 -23.95 -3.83 -6.09
N ASP A 283 -24.22 -3.47 -4.84
CA ASP A 283 -25.52 -2.94 -4.42
C ASP A 283 -25.33 -1.82 -3.39
N TYR A 284 -25.75 -0.61 -3.76
CA TYR A 284 -25.74 0.55 -2.88
C TYR A 284 -26.71 0.40 -1.70
N GLN A 285 -27.76 -0.43 -1.84
CA GLN A 285 -28.71 -0.76 -0.77
C GLN A 285 -28.13 -1.74 0.26
N ALA A 286 -27.02 -2.43 -0.03
CA ALA A 286 -26.39 -3.34 0.92
C ALA A 286 -25.63 -2.60 2.04
N GLY A 287 -25.26 -1.33 1.83
CA GLY A 287 -24.66 -0.47 2.85
C GLY A 287 -25.64 -0.07 3.96
N GLY A 288 -25.09 0.28 5.13
CA GLY A 288 -25.85 0.79 6.27
C GLY A 288 -25.33 0.35 7.63
N ILE A 289 -26.20 0.39 8.64
CA ILE A 289 -25.92 -0.18 9.97
C ILE A 289 -26.44 -1.61 10.06
N LEU A 290 -25.55 -2.51 10.47
CA LEU A 290 -25.88 -3.88 10.85
C LEU A 290 -25.68 -4.06 12.35
N VAL A 291 -26.65 -4.71 12.99
CA VAL A 291 -26.64 -5.03 14.42
C VAL A 291 -26.61 -6.54 14.60
N SER A 292 -25.68 -7.02 15.41
CA SER A 292 -25.72 -8.36 16.01
C SER A 292 -26.03 -8.22 17.51
N ALA A 293 -26.81 -9.15 18.06
CA ALA A 293 -27.11 -9.24 19.49
C ALA A 293 -26.53 -10.51 20.15
N ASP A 294 -25.95 -11.41 19.36
CA ASP A 294 -25.45 -12.74 19.72
C ASP A 294 -23.95 -12.91 19.42
N GLY A 295 -23.26 -11.80 19.17
CA GLY A 295 -21.81 -11.73 19.00
C GLY A 295 -21.34 -12.25 17.64
N GLY A 296 -22.12 -12.00 16.60
CA GLY A 296 -21.85 -12.37 15.20
C GLY A 296 -22.44 -13.70 14.75
N VAL A 297 -23.33 -14.32 15.53
CA VAL A 297 -24.06 -15.52 15.09
C VAL A 297 -25.19 -15.14 14.13
N SER A 298 -25.77 -13.95 14.26
CA SER A 298 -26.69 -13.35 13.30
C SER A 298 -26.53 -11.83 13.22
N TRP A 299 -26.93 -11.28 12.07
CA TRP A 299 -26.85 -9.87 11.75
C TRP A 299 -28.19 -9.38 11.18
N LYS A 300 -28.60 -8.17 11.56
CA LYS A 300 -29.80 -7.50 11.06
C LYS A 300 -29.43 -6.12 10.55
N LYS A 301 -29.71 -5.83 9.27
CA LYS A 301 -29.62 -4.45 8.76
C LYS A 301 -30.78 -3.63 9.37
N THR A 302 -30.46 -2.52 10.01
CA THR A 302 -31.42 -1.65 10.73
C THR A 302 -31.45 -0.22 10.21
N PHE A 303 -30.46 0.16 9.40
CA PHE A 303 -30.34 1.44 8.74
C PHE A 303 -29.75 1.19 7.35
N THR A 304 -30.13 1.98 6.34
CA THR A 304 -29.69 1.83 4.94
C THR A 304 -28.90 3.06 4.51
N GLY A 305 -27.96 2.89 3.58
CA GLY A 305 -27.22 3.98 2.94
C GLY A 305 -25.74 4.02 3.32
N TRP A 306 -25.05 5.07 2.91
CA TRP A 306 -23.60 5.20 3.06
C TRP A 306 -23.28 5.73 4.46
N VAL A 307 -22.91 4.81 5.35
CA VAL A 307 -22.62 5.09 6.76
C VAL A 307 -21.12 5.05 7.02
N ASN A 308 -20.57 6.19 7.42
CA ASN A 308 -19.13 6.41 7.58
C ASN A 308 -18.64 6.16 9.02
N ASP A 309 -19.53 6.22 10.01
CA ASP A 309 -19.21 6.12 11.43
C ASP A 309 -20.40 5.58 12.25
N VAL A 310 -20.11 4.85 13.33
CA VAL A 310 -21.10 4.38 14.30
C VAL A 310 -20.50 4.37 15.71
N ALA A 311 -21.28 4.81 16.70
CA ALA A 311 -20.85 4.88 18.09
C ALA A 311 -21.99 4.61 19.08
N VAL A 312 -21.67 3.91 20.17
CA VAL A 312 -22.58 3.72 21.31
C VAL A 312 -22.37 4.89 22.29
N HIS A 313 -23.46 5.44 22.85
CA HIS A 313 -23.38 6.48 23.86
C HIS A 313 -22.67 5.94 25.12
N PRO A 314 -21.64 6.65 25.66
CA PRO A 314 -20.70 6.06 26.62
C PRO A 314 -21.31 5.66 27.97
N THR A 315 -22.50 6.17 28.31
CA THR A 315 -23.22 5.84 29.55
C THR A 315 -24.66 5.33 29.35
N ASP A 316 -25.09 5.12 28.10
CA ASP A 316 -26.41 4.56 27.76
C ASP A 316 -26.31 3.63 26.55
N ALA A 317 -26.28 2.33 26.79
CA ALA A 317 -26.14 1.31 25.76
C ALA A 317 -27.35 1.21 24.80
N ASN A 318 -28.48 1.88 25.07
CA ASN A 318 -29.61 1.94 24.14
C ASN A 318 -29.51 3.11 23.16
N THR A 319 -28.71 4.14 23.47
CA THR A 319 -28.50 5.29 22.59
C THR A 319 -27.32 5.04 21.66
N ILE A 320 -27.60 4.93 20.36
CA ILE A 320 -26.60 4.69 19.31
C ILE A 320 -26.63 5.85 18.32
N TYR A 321 -25.46 6.26 17.84
CA TYR A 321 -25.30 7.28 16.81
C TYR A 321 -24.72 6.67 15.54
N ALA A 322 -25.22 7.10 14.38
CA ALA A 322 -24.73 6.73 13.06
C ALA A 322 -24.71 7.96 12.14
N THR A 323 -23.66 8.09 11.33
CA THR A 323 -23.57 9.14 10.31
C THR A 323 -24.08 8.64 8.96
N LEU A 324 -24.62 9.54 8.14
CA LEU A 324 -25.12 9.19 6.80
C LEU A 324 -24.66 10.25 5.79
N SER A 325 -23.80 9.88 4.85
CA SER A 325 -23.34 10.78 3.77
C SER A 325 -24.27 10.76 2.55
N TYR A 326 -24.91 9.62 2.28
CA TYR A 326 -25.82 9.44 1.15
C TYR A 326 -26.88 8.37 1.45
N ASP A 327 -28.13 8.64 1.04
CA ASP A 327 -29.24 7.68 1.07
C ASP A 327 -29.62 7.33 -0.39
N PRO A 328 -29.60 6.05 -0.79
CA PRO A 328 -30.03 5.64 -2.14
C PRO A 328 -31.56 5.68 -2.33
N ASP A 329 -32.35 5.67 -1.26
CA ASP A 329 -33.83 5.73 -1.32
C ASP A 329 -34.34 7.19 -1.30
N ASP A 330 -33.61 8.11 -0.66
CA ASP A 330 -33.81 9.56 -0.75
C ASP A 330 -32.53 10.26 -1.24
N PRO A 331 -32.34 10.43 -2.56
CA PRO A 331 -31.15 11.06 -3.12
C PRO A 331 -31.06 12.58 -2.90
N THR A 332 -31.95 13.18 -2.10
CA THR A 332 -31.81 14.57 -1.66
C THR A 332 -30.78 14.70 -0.54
N SER A 333 -30.29 15.92 -0.27
CA SER A 333 -29.46 16.17 0.92
C SER A 333 -30.25 16.21 2.24
N SER A 334 -31.55 15.89 2.21
CA SER A 334 -32.42 16.05 3.38
C SER A 334 -32.09 15.07 4.51
N THR A 335 -31.72 13.83 4.16
CA THR A 335 -31.35 12.77 5.10
C THR A 335 -29.89 12.83 5.56
N GLN A 336 -29.00 13.49 4.82
CA GLN A 336 -27.56 13.52 5.13
C GLN A 336 -27.30 14.14 6.51
N GLY A 337 -26.43 13.55 7.34
CA GLY A 337 -26.11 14.07 8.68
C GLY A 337 -25.97 12.99 9.77
N LEU A 338 -26.40 13.33 11.00
CA LEU A 338 -26.30 12.46 12.18
C LEU A 338 -27.67 11.90 12.58
N HIS A 339 -27.73 10.59 12.74
CA HIS A 339 -28.89 9.86 13.22
C HIS A 339 -28.64 9.29 14.61
N ARG A 340 -29.72 9.19 15.39
CA ARG A 340 -29.74 8.61 16.73
C ARG A 340 -30.82 7.53 16.81
N SER A 341 -30.44 6.37 17.30
CA SER A 341 -31.34 5.37 17.87
C SER A 341 -31.39 5.53 19.39
N THR A 342 -32.53 5.20 20.01
CA THR A 342 -32.68 5.11 21.48
C THR A 342 -33.28 3.76 21.92
N ASP A 343 -33.23 2.76 21.04
CA ASP A 343 -33.78 1.41 21.24
C ASP A 343 -32.72 0.31 20.94
N GLY A 344 -31.44 0.66 21.09
CA GLY A 344 -30.32 -0.26 20.86
C GLY A 344 -30.02 -0.50 19.39
N GLY A 345 -30.37 0.45 18.51
CA GLY A 345 -30.09 0.44 17.07
C GLY A 345 -31.21 -0.10 16.19
N GLN A 346 -32.42 -0.34 16.70
CA GLN A 346 -33.53 -0.94 15.92
C GLN A 346 -34.25 0.09 15.06
N THR A 347 -34.44 1.32 15.54
CA THR A 347 -35.01 2.44 14.79
C THR A 347 -34.13 3.69 14.90
N TRP A 348 -34.20 4.56 13.90
CA TRP A 348 -33.27 5.69 13.73
C TRP A 348 -34.04 6.99 13.46
N LYS A 349 -33.60 8.08 14.09
CA LYS A 349 -34.12 9.43 13.88
C LYS A 349 -32.97 10.38 13.59
N GLN A 350 -33.07 11.18 12.53
CA GLN A 350 -32.13 12.26 12.26
C GLN A 350 -32.20 13.31 13.38
N ILE A 351 -31.04 13.72 13.90
CA ILE A 351 -30.90 14.75 14.95
C ILE A 351 -30.02 15.93 14.52
N TYR A 352 -29.29 15.79 13.41
CA TYR A 352 -28.59 16.87 12.73
C TYR A 352 -28.65 16.61 11.22
N GLN A 353 -29.01 17.64 10.46
CA GLN A 353 -28.98 17.63 8.99
C GLN A 353 -27.71 18.35 8.51
N SER A 354 -27.03 17.76 7.53
CA SER A 354 -25.87 18.36 6.87
C SER A 354 -26.22 19.71 6.25
N ALA A 355 -25.29 20.67 6.36
CA ALA A 355 -25.40 21.94 5.66
C ALA A 355 -24.96 21.88 4.18
N TYR A 356 -24.45 20.73 3.73
CA TYR A 356 -23.95 20.52 2.36
C TYR A 356 -25.04 20.00 1.42
N GLU A 357 -24.92 20.36 0.14
CA GLU A 357 -25.77 19.85 -0.94
C GLU A 357 -25.30 18.45 -1.39
N ILE A 358 -23.99 18.20 -1.30
CA ILE A 358 -23.38 16.88 -1.46
C ILE A 358 -22.38 16.68 -0.30
N THR A 359 -22.68 15.79 0.63
CA THR A 359 -21.75 15.43 1.72
C THR A 359 -20.90 14.23 1.33
N TYR A 360 -19.58 14.35 1.41
CA TYR A 360 -18.64 13.28 1.03
C TYR A 360 -18.34 12.32 2.19
N ASP A 361 -18.10 12.88 3.38
CA ASP A 361 -17.82 12.11 4.59
C ASP A 361 -18.31 12.88 5.83
N ILE A 362 -18.71 12.13 6.86
CA ILE A 362 -19.25 12.60 8.14
C ILE A 362 -18.75 11.67 9.24
N ARG A 363 -17.98 12.22 10.19
CA ARG A 363 -17.47 11.52 11.37
C ARG A 363 -18.12 12.05 12.64
N PHE A 364 -18.28 11.18 13.64
CA PHE A 364 -18.98 11.49 14.88
C PHE A 364 -18.13 11.15 16.11
N ALA A 365 -18.17 12.00 17.13
CA ALA A 365 -17.60 11.69 18.43
C ALA A 365 -18.37 12.34 19.59
N SER A 366 -18.29 11.69 20.75
CA SER A 366 -18.69 12.22 22.05
C SER A 366 -17.68 11.73 23.11
N SER A 367 -17.73 12.26 24.32
CA SER A 367 -16.80 11.89 25.39
C SER A 367 -17.53 11.43 26.66
N PRO A 368 -17.09 10.35 27.33
CA PRO A 368 -17.59 9.97 28.66
C PRO A 368 -17.42 11.08 29.72
N ALA A 369 -16.51 12.05 29.53
CA ALA A 369 -16.34 13.19 30.42
C ALA A 369 -17.55 14.14 30.44
N ASN A 370 -18.27 14.26 29.32
CA ASN A 370 -19.58 14.91 29.25
C ASN A 370 -20.36 14.36 28.04
N PRO A 371 -21.16 13.29 28.22
CA PRO A 371 -21.85 12.61 27.12
C PRO A 371 -22.89 13.46 26.38
N GLN A 372 -23.30 14.61 26.94
CA GLN A 372 -24.22 15.54 26.27
C GLN A 372 -23.53 16.36 25.17
N VAL A 373 -22.19 16.45 25.18
CA VAL A 373 -21.45 17.16 24.12
C VAL A 373 -21.23 16.23 22.94
N LEU A 374 -21.87 16.56 21.81
CA LEU A 374 -21.79 15.81 20.56
C LEU A 374 -21.02 16.61 19.51
N TYR A 375 -20.13 15.95 18.80
CA TYR A 375 -19.34 16.52 17.71
C TYR A 375 -19.62 15.80 16.39
N VAL A 376 -19.80 16.59 15.33
CA VAL A 376 -19.89 16.10 13.94
C VAL A 376 -18.85 16.85 13.12
N TYR A 377 -17.95 16.12 12.46
CA TYR A 377 -16.97 16.66 11.52
C TYR A 377 -17.33 16.16 10.12
N LEU A 378 -17.61 17.09 9.21
CA LEU A 378 -18.15 16.77 7.89
C LEU A 378 -17.58 17.68 6.80
N GLY A 379 -17.61 17.19 5.56
CA GLY A 379 -17.14 17.93 4.40
C GLY A 379 -17.88 17.55 3.12
N GLY A 380 -17.91 18.48 2.18
CA GLY A 380 -18.78 18.38 1.01
C GLY A 380 -18.83 19.67 0.20
N TYR A 381 -19.72 19.70 -0.79
CA TYR A 381 -19.98 20.87 -1.64
C TYR A 381 -21.21 21.63 -1.17
N LEU A 382 -21.07 22.95 -1.07
CA LEU A 382 -22.15 23.90 -0.83
C LEU A 382 -21.98 25.06 -1.81
N ARG A 383 -22.92 25.20 -2.76
CA ARG A 383 -22.89 26.21 -3.84
C ARG A 383 -21.57 26.17 -4.61
N ASP A 384 -21.23 24.99 -5.11
CA ASP A 384 -20.01 24.67 -5.86
C ASP A 384 -18.68 24.91 -5.13
N VAL A 385 -18.71 25.20 -3.82
CA VAL A 385 -17.51 25.34 -2.99
C VAL A 385 -17.36 24.12 -2.08
N PHE A 386 -16.26 23.38 -2.26
CA PHE A 386 -15.86 22.33 -1.33
C PHE A 386 -15.32 22.91 -0.01
N GLY A 387 -15.60 22.25 1.10
CA GLY A 387 -14.95 22.56 2.38
C GLY A 387 -15.22 21.52 3.45
N VAL A 388 -14.68 21.76 4.65
CA VAL A 388 -14.86 20.94 5.85
C VAL A 388 -15.29 21.80 7.04
N ARG A 389 -16.09 21.26 7.97
CA ARG A 389 -16.65 21.99 9.12
C ARG A 389 -16.80 21.06 10.33
N LEU A 390 -16.56 21.60 11.53
CA LEU A 390 -16.99 20.98 12.79
C LEU A 390 -18.28 21.65 13.27
N VAL A 391 -19.25 20.84 13.69
CA VAL A 391 -20.51 21.29 14.31
C VAL A 391 -20.67 20.59 15.67
N VAL A 392 -21.14 21.35 16.66
CA VAL A 392 -21.14 20.93 18.07
C VAL A 392 -22.53 21.12 18.67
N SER A 393 -23.05 20.12 19.36
CA SER A 393 -24.21 20.24 20.25
C SER A 393 -23.74 20.13 21.71
N PRO A 394 -24.17 21.02 22.61
CA PRO A 394 -23.86 20.94 24.04
C PRO A 394 -24.89 20.14 24.86
N ASP A 395 -26.00 19.71 24.24
CA ASP A 395 -27.26 19.32 24.90
C ASP A 395 -27.89 18.05 24.32
N GLY A 396 -27.06 17.08 23.91
CA GLY A 396 -27.50 15.76 23.44
C GLY A 396 -28.14 15.77 22.05
N GLY A 397 -27.93 16.84 21.27
CA GLY A 397 -28.44 17.04 19.91
C GLY A 397 -29.73 17.86 19.84
N ALA A 398 -30.07 18.65 20.86
CA ALA A 398 -31.25 19.52 20.85
C ALA A 398 -30.98 20.87 20.17
N THR A 399 -29.78 21.43 20.35
CA THR A 399 -29.27 22.60 19.63
C THR A 399 -27.89 22.32 19.04
N TRP A 400 -27.59 22.98 17.92
CA TRP A 400 -26.33 22.81 17.19
C TRP A 400 -25.67 24.17 16.90
N THR A 401 -24.37 24.26 17.12
CA THR A 401 -23.54 25.42 16.79
C THR A 401 -22.47 25.02 15.80
N ASP A 402 -22.45 25.70 14.67
CA ASP A 402 -21.41 25.56 13.65
C ASP A 402 -20.12 26.28 14.09
N ARG A 403 -18.98 25.59 14.01
CA ARG A 403 -17.65 26.16 14.31
C ARG A 403 -16.84 26.45 13.04
N GLY A 404 -17.34 26.08 11.86
CA GLY A 404 -16.59 26.10 10.61
C GLY A 404 -15.39 25.14 10.61
N GLY A 405 -14.48 25.35 9.66
CA GLY A 405 -13.25 24.56 9.51
C GLY A 405 -11.98 25.42 9.49
N LYS A 406 -12.02 26.67 9.97
CA LYS A 406 -10.87 27.59 9.91
C LYS A 406 -9.72 27.03 10.76
N GLY A 407 -8.58 26.76 10.12
CA GLY A 407 -7.40 26.18 10.76
C GLY A 407 -7.32 24.65 10.66
N ILE A 408 -8.24 24.01 9.93
CA ILE A 408 -8.19 22.62 9.50
C ILE A 408 -7.95 22.61 7.98
N ASP A 409 -7.04 21.77 7.48
CA ASP A 409 -6.82 21.59 6.04
C ASP A 409 -7.94 20.70 5.42
N PRO A 410 -8.65 21.14 4.36
CA PRO A 410 -9.62 20.31 3.64
C PRO A 410 -9.00 19.33 2.63
N ALA A 411 -7.67 19.31 2.47
CA ALA A 411 -6.98 18.41 1.54
C ALA A 411 -7.33 16.94 1.73
N GLN A 412 -7.62 16.24 0.62
CA GLN A 412 -7.91 14.79 0.58
C GLN A 412 -9.02 14.29 1.54
N PHE A 413 -9.83 15.18 2.11
CA PHE A 413 -10.91 14.83 3.02
C PHE A 413 -11.81 13.72 2.43
N SER A 414 -12.26 12.80 3.29
CA SER A 414 -12.80 11.44 3.02
C SER A 414 -11.78 10.31 2.87
N TYR A 415 -10.57 10.56 2.34
CA TYR A 415 -9.50 9.56 2.32
C TYR A 415 -8.81 9.47 3.69
N ASN A 416 -8.26 10.58 4.16
CA ASN A 416 -7.46 10.68 5.38
C ASN A 416 -8.24 11.43 6.47
N THR A 417 -9.22 10.78 7.12
CA THR A 417 -10.01 11.48 8.14
C THR A 417 -10.54 10.65 9.31
N TYR A 418 -10.50 11.28 10.48
CA TYR A 418 -11.17 10.85 11.70
C TYR A 418 -11.62 12.07 12.53
N LEU A 419 -12.49 11.81 13.51
CA LEU A 419 -12.83 12.72 14.60
C LEU A 419 -12.70 11.97 15.92
N ALA A 420 -12.07 12.57 16.93
CA ALA A 420 -11.91 11.98 18.26
C ALA A 420 -11.95 13.05 19.36
N VAL A 421 -12.41 12.67 20.56
CA VAL A 421 -12.52 13.56 21.72
C VAL A 421 -11.88 12.88 22.93
N ASP A 422 -11.14 13.65 23.71
CA ASP A 422 -10.47 13.19 24.93
C ASP A 422 -11.50 12.57 25.92
N PRO A 423 -11.31 11.31 26.36
CA PRO A 423 -12.26 10.64 27.25
C PRO A 423 -12.35 11.24 28.66
N ARG A 424 -11.46 12.18 29.02
CA ARG A 424 -11.47 12.87 30.33
C ARG A 424 -11.72 14.38 30.23
N ASN A 425 -11.80 14.95 29.02
CA ASN A 425 -12.18 16.35 28.83
C ASN A 425 -12.90 16.55 27.50
N ALA A 426 -14.22 16.74 27.54
CA ALA A 426 -15.04 16.91 26.35
C ALA A 426 -14.68 18.12 25.47
N ASN A 427 -13.93 19.12 25.96
CA ASN A 427 -13.49 20.26 25.15
C ASN A 427 -12.29 19.94 24.25
N ASN A 428 -11.57 18.85 24.51
CA ASN A 428 -10.32 18.52 23.84
C ASN A 428 -10.60 17.58 22.65
N VAL A 429 -10.54 18.14 21.44
CA VAL A 429 -10.99 17.50 20.19
C VAL A 429 -9.81 17.36 19.23
N TYR A 430 -9.75 16.25 18.50
CA TYR A 430 -8.74 15.97 17.49
C TYR A 430 -9.42 15.60 16.17
N VAL A 431 -8.93 16.17 15.06
CA VAL A 431 -9.31 15.75 13.70
C VAL A 431 -8.07 15.34 12.91
N GLY A 432 -8.26 14.32 12.07
CA GLY A 432 -7.27 13.85 11.10
C GLY A 432 -7.59 14.41 9.71
N THR A 433 -6.54 14.87 9.03
CA THR A 433 -6.49 15.31 7.63
C THR A 433 -5.19 14.73 7.01
N VAL A 434 -4.52 15.46 6.13
CA VAL A 434 -3.07 15.27 5.88
C VAL A 434 -2.28 15.41 7.20
N ASP A 435 -2.71 16.30 8.09
CA ASP A 435 -2.11 16.60 9.40
C ASP A 435 -3.06 16.22 10.56
N VAL A 436 -2.54 16.24 11.80
CA VAL A 436 -3.33 16.13 13.04
C VAL A 436 -3.58 17.52 13.60
N HIS A 437 -4.85 17.92 13.69
CA HIS A 437 -5.24 19.18 14.33
C HIS A 437 -5.89 18.92 15.70
N ARG A 438 -5.43 19.62 16.76
CA ARG A 438 -6.03 19.59 18.11
C ARG A 438 -6.72 20.90 18.43
N SER A 439 -7.86 20.83 19.11
CA SER A 439 -8.52 21.95 19.77
C SER A 439 -8.65 21.65 21.26
N ASP A 440 -8.39 22.64 22.12
CA ASP A 440 -8.60 22.54 23.58
C ASP A 440 -9.84 23.35 24.05
N ASP A 441 -10.62 23.91 23.11
CA ASP A 441 -11.71 24.85 23.37
C ASP A 441 -13.03 24.46 22.67
N ALA A 442 -13.27 23.16 22.48
CA ALA A 442 -14.43 22.59 21.78
C ALA A 442 -14.54 23.04 20.31
N GLY A 443 -13.40 23.10 19.62
CA GLY A 443 -13.30 23.32 18.17
C GLY A 443 -13.42 24.78 17.72
N ARG A 444 -13.20 25.77 18.60
CA ARG A 444 -13.21 27.19 18.23
C ARG A 444 -11.85 27.63 17.68
N THR A 445 -10.75 27.06 18.21
CA THR A 445 -9.38 27.26 17.73
C THR A 445 -8.66 25.92 17.56
N TRP A 446 -7.66 25.89 16.68
CA TRP A 446 -6.95 24.66 16.28
C TRP A 446 -5.42 24.88 16.26
N GLU A 447 -4.68 23.89 16.75
CA GLU A 447 -3.23 23.75 16.66
C GLU A 447 -2.91 22.57 15.71
N ASN A 448 -2.08 22.81 14.68
CA ASN A 448 -1.53 21.73 13.85
C ASN A 448 -0.33 21.12 14.58
N LEU A 449 -0.47 19.86 14.99
CA LEU A 449 0.52 19.14 15.79
C LEU A 449 1.65 18.52 14.95
N THR A 450 1.36 18.17 13.71
CA THR A 450 2.25 17.36 12.86
C THR A 450 3.01 18.18 11.83
N GLN A 451 2.49 19.36 11.45
CA GLN A 451 3.19 20.40 10.69
C GLN A 451 3.74 19.94 9.33
N THR A 452 3.02 19.01 8.68
CA THR A 452 3.37 18.44 7.38
C THR A 452 3.05 19.39 6.24
N SER A 453 1.96 20.14 6.35
CA SER A 453 1.63 21.26 5.46
C SER A 453 2.03 22.59 6.11
N GLY A 454 2.75 23.43 5.36
CA GLY A 454 3.06 24.81 5.73
C GLY A 454 1.85 25.75 5.64
N PRO A 455 2.01 27.04 6.02
CA PRO A 455 0.90 27.99 6.08
C PRO A 455 0.18 28.24 4.75
N ASN A 456 0.84 27.99 3.61
CA ASN A 456 0.27 28.14 2.28
C ASN A 456 -0.07 26.77 1.64
N GLY A 457 -0.03 25.68 2.42
CA GLY A 457 -0.31 24.32 1.94
C GLY A 457 0.87 23.62 1.25
N GLU A 458 2.08 24.15 1.39
CA GLU A 458 3.29 23.54 0.85
C GLU A 458 3.80 22.39 1.74
N PHE A 459 4.21 21.27 1.13
CA PHE A 459 4.71 20.11 1.87
C PHE A 459 6.07 20.39 2.54
N ASN A 460 6.12 20.25 3.87
CA ASN A 460 7.26 20.60 4.72
C ASN A 460 7.84 19.39 5.48
N TYR A 461 8.54 18.52 4.76
CA TYR A 461 9.24 17.36 5.34
C TYR A 461 10.32 17.72 6.39
N GLU A 462 10.84 18.96 6.43
CA GLU A 462 11.88 19.36 7.42
C GLU A 462 11.28 19.56 8.82
N ASN A 463 9.97 19.88 8.92
CA ASN A 463 9.27 20.10 10.18
C ASN A 463 8.23 19.02 10.52
N SER A 464 7.91 18.12 9.60
CA SER A 464 6.84 17.13 9.78
C SER A 464 7.17 16.04 10.83
N PHE A 465 6.29 15.89 11.84
CA PHE A 465 6.47 15.00 13.00
C PHE A 465 5.81 13.62 12.87
N THR A 466 4.98 13.41 11.85
CA THR A 466 4.42 12.12 11.43
C THR A 466 4.51 12.02 9.92
N HIS A 467 4.35 10.82 9.35
CA HIS A 467 3.97 10.76 7.94
C HIS A 467 2.63 11.49 7.72
N PRO A 468 2.38 12.10 6.55
CA PRO A 468 1.04 12.60 6.20
C PRO A 468 -0.04 11.49 6.21
N ASP A 469 -1.29 11.94 6.06
CA ASP A 469 -2.47 11.14 5.76
C ASP A 469 -2.98 10.29 6.94
N GLN A 470 -3.69 10.97 7.84
CA GLN A 470 -4.09 10.44 9.14
C GLN A 470 -5.40 9.63 9.05
N HIS A 471 -5.31 8.31 9.24
CA HIS A 471 -6.44 7.38 9.12
C HIS A 471 -6.99 6.89 10.48
N ALA A 472 -6.16 6.84 11.53
CA ALA A 472 -6.58 6.34 12.84
C ALA A 472 -5.99 7.15 14.01
N ILE A 473 -6.76 7.26 15.09
CA ILE A 473 -6.31 7.76 16.39
C ILE A 473 -6.90 6.90 17.53
N ALA A 474 -6.14 6.69 18.59
CA ALA A 474 -6.63 6.08 19.83
C ALA A 474 -6.00 6.71 21.07
N PHE A 475 -6.76 6.77 22.16
CA PHE A 475 -6.26 7.18 23.49
C PHE A 475 -5.85 5.95 24.29
N SER A 476 -4.83 6.07 25.13
CA SER A 476 -4.57 5.07 26.17
C SER A 476 -5.65 5.13 27.26
N PRO A 477 -6.19 3.99 27.73
CA PRO A 477 -7.17 3.98 28.83
C PRO A 477 -6.58 4.55 30.14
N ASN A 478 -5.26 4.45 30.32
CA ASN A 478 -4.55 4.89 31.51
C ASN A 478 -4.36 6.42 31.55
N SER A 479 -4.14 7.08 30.41
CA SER A 479 -4.08 8.55 30.32
C SER A 479 -4.39 9.05 28.91
N PRO A 480 -5.25 10.07 28.74
CA PRO A 480 -5.50 10.71 27.45
C PRO A 480 -4.30 11.52 26.94
N ASP A 481 -3.25 11.69 27.75
CA ASP A 481 -1.99 12.29 27.30
C ASP A 481 -1.17 11.34 26.42
N VAL A 482 -1.43 10.03 26.52
CA VAL A 482 -0.84 9.03 25.64
C VAL A 482 -1.80 8.77 24.47
N LEU A 483 -1.33 9.14 23.27
CA LEU A 483 -2.06 9.07 22.01
C LEU A 483 -1.33 8.14 21.04
N TYR A 484 -2.09 7.42 20.24
CA TYR A 484 -1.60 6.58 19.15
C TYR A 484 -2.18 7.10 17.83
N PHE A 485 -1.35 7.24 16.80
CA PHE A 485 -1.75 7.68 15.47
C PHE A 485 -1.39 6.62 14.42
N GLY A 486 -2.28 6.43 13.45
CA GLY A 486 -2.12 5.54 12.31
C GLY A 486 -2.33 6.31 11.01
N ASN A 487 -1.39 6.18 10.09
CA ASN A 487 -1.35 6.89 8.82
C ASN A 487 -0.65 6.05 7.74
N ASP A 488 -0.47 6.61 6.55
CA ASP A 488 0.20 5.94 5.42
C ASP A 488 1.66 5.53 5.68
N GLY A 489 2.28 6.14 6.69
CA GLY A 489 3.62 5.79 7.17
C GLY A 489 3.67 4.74 8.28
N GLY A 490 2.56 4.41 8.93
CA GLY A 490 2.48 3.39 10.00
C GLY A 490 2.03 3.93 11.35
N PHE A 491 2.63 3.41 12.43
CA PHE A 491 2.20 3.62 13.83
C PHE A 491 3.11 4.60 14.58
N PHE A 492 2.48 5.60 15.18
CA PHE A 492 3.14 6.69 15.91
C PHE A 492 2.53 6.84 17.31
N VAL A 493 3.35 7.28 18.27
CA VAL A 493 2.95 7.45 19.68
C VAL A 493 3.35 8.83 20.18
N SER A 494 2.44 9.47 20.92
CA SER A 494 2.74 10.60 21.79
C SER A 494 2.48 10.23 23.25
N THR A 495 3.19 10.88 24.17
CA THR A 495 2.97 10.73 25.63
C THR A 495 2.66 12.05 26.33
N ASP A 496 2.43 13.13 25.56
CA ASP A 496 2.28 14.51 26.03
C ASP A 496 1.21 15.30 25.26
N ARG A 497 0.14 14.62 24.81
CA ARG A 497 -1.00 15.19 24.04
C ARG A 497 -0.64 15.68 22.64
N GLY A 498 0.33 15.01 22.00
CA GLY A 498 0.77 15.27 20.64
C GLY A 498 1.80 16.39 20.49
N LYS A 499 2.45 16.84 21.58
CA LYS A 499 3.53 17.84 21.51
C LYS A 499 4.86 17.23 21.06
N THR A 500 5.08 15.97 21.41
CA THR A 500 6.12 15.11 20.84
C THR A 500 5.50 13.83 20.33
N ILE A 501 5.93 13.39 19.15
CA ILE A 501 5.42 12.20 18.46
C ILE A 501 6.62 11.35 18.02
N GLN A 502 6.50 10.02 18.11
CA GLN A 502 7.57 9.08 17.78
C GLN A 502 7.01 7.87 17.03
N SER A 503 7.64 7.51 15.91
CA SER A 503 7.39 6.24 15.20
C SER A 503 7.79 5.02 16.03
N GLN A 504 6.99 3.95 15.97
CA GLN A 504 7.33 2.62 16.51
C GLN A 504 7.37 1.52 15.42
N ASN A 505 7.61 1.90 14.17
CA ASN A 505 7.49 1.01 13.01
C ASN A 505 8.55 -0.11 12.91
N ASN A 506 9.48 -0.24 13.87
CA ASN A 506 10.66 -1.11 13.77
C ASN A 506 10.37 -2.63 13.62
N SER A 507 9.14 -3.08 13.87
CA SER A 507 8.70 -4.47 13.74
C SER A 507 7.60 -4.69 12.69
N LEU A 508 7.18 -3.62 12.01
CA LEU A 508 6.09 -3.65 11.04
C LEU A 508 6.62 -3.78 9.62
N ALA A 509 5.98 -4.66 8.85
CA ALA A 509 6.21 -4.84 7.42
C ALA A 509 4.86 -4.72 6.70
N LEU A 510 4.41 -3.48 6.48
CA LEU A 510 3.10 -3.13 5.91
C LEU A 510 3.20 -2.54 4.49
N THR A 511 4.40 -2.50 3.91
CA THR A 511 4.67 -1.70 2.71
C THR A 511 3.94 -2.25 1.49
N GLN A 512 3.37 -1.34 0.70
CA GLN A 512 2.55 -1.64 -0.46
C GLN A 512 3.34 -1.42 -1.75
N PHE A 513 4.04 -2.45 -2.23
CA PHE A 513 4.79 -2.39 -3.49
C PHE A 513 3.86 -2.43 -4.71
N VAL A 514 4.06 -1.51 -5.64
CA VAL A 514 3.37 -1.49 -6.94
C VAL A 514 4.27 -1.95 -8.09
N SER A 515 5.59 -1.82 -7.91
CA SER A 515 6.60 -2.43 -8.77
C SER A 515 7.73 -3.02 -7.92
N TYR A 516 8.48 -3.97 -8.48
CA TYR A 516 9.60 -4.60 -7.79
C TYR A 516 10.62 -5.18 -8.77
N VAL A 517 11.91 -4.94 -8.54
CA VAL A 517 13.03 -5.47 -9.30
C VAL A 517 14.22 -5.84 -8.40
N VAL A 518 14.92 -6.92 -8.73
CA VAL A 518 16.18 -7.31 -8.09
C VAL A 518 17.36 -6.91 -8.97
N HIS A 519 18.47 -6.48 -8.36
CA HIS A 519 19.70 -6.16 -9.08
C HIS A 519 20.17 -7.40 -9.88
N PRO A 520 20.59 -7.27 -11.15
CA PRO A 520 20.75 -8.42 -12.05
C PRO A 520 21.82 -9.44 -11.63
N THR A 521 22.79 -9.01 -10.83
CA THR A 521 23.96 -9.81 -10.40
C THR A 521 24.24 -9.78 -8.89
N ASN A 522 23.46 -9.05 -8.09
CA ASN A 522 23.71 -8.89 -6.65
C ASN A 522 22.41 -9.17 -5.86
N PRO A 523 22.27 -10.34 -5.21
CA PRO A 523 21.02 -10.73 -4.53
C PRO A 523 20.70 -9.85 -3.31
N LEU A 524 21.67 -9.06 -2.85
CA LEU A 524 21.58 -8.20 -1.67
C LEU A 524 21.00 -6.80 -1.98
N ILE A 525 20.71 -6.51 -3.25
CA ILE A 525 20.19 -5.22 -3.72
C ILE A 525 18.88 -5.46 -4.49
N SER A 526 17.82 -4.77 -4.07
CA SER A 526 16.49 -4.80 -4.67
C SER A 526 15.87 -3.40 -4.62
N TYR A 527 14.96 -3.09 -5.53
CA TYR A 527 14.26 -1.81 -5.61
C TYR A 527 12.77 -2.03 -5.87
N GLY A 528 11.92 -1.08 -5.48
CA GLY A 528 10.51 -1.10 -5.86
C GLY A 528 9.81 0.22 -5.54
N GLY A 529 8.87 0.61 -6.38
CA GLY A 529 7.96 1.73 -6.08
C GLY A 529 6.86 1.29 -5.12
N THR A 530 6.45 2.20 -4.23
CA THR A 530 5.46 1.93 -3.18
C THR A 530 4.45 3.06 -3.04
N GLN A 531 3.24 2.70 -2.63
CA GLN A 531 2.17 3.63 -2.26
C GLN A 531 2.61 4.50 -1.06
N ASP A 532 2.54 5.82 -1.19
CA ASP A 532 2.89 6.94 -0.31
C ASP A 532 4.33 6.97 0.25
N ASN A 533 5.01 5.83 0.29
CA ASN A 533 6.27 5.58 0.96
C ASN A 533 7.47 5.62 -0.01
N GLY A 534 7.32 6.22 -1.19
CA GLY A 534 8.40 6.46 -2.14
C GLY A 534 8.84 5.28 -3.00
N THR A 535 9.93 5.48 -3.72
CA THR A 535 10.74 4.38 -4.27
C THR A 535 11.69 3.89 -3.20
N GLN A 536 11.56 2.61 -2.87
CA GLN A 536 12.27 1.87 -1.83
C GLN A 536 13.46 1.10 -2.41
N ARG A 537 14.53 0.96 -1.62
CA ARG A 537 15.66 0.05 -1.91
C ARG A 537 16.09 -0.80 -0.72
N ARG A 538 16.51 -2.03 -1.02
CA ARG A 538 17.25 -2.93 -0.14
C ARG A 538 18.73 -2.81 -0.47
N VAL A 539 19.57 -2.79 0.55
CA VAL A 539 21.03 -2.89 0.41
C VAL A 539 21.58 -3.87 1.45
N ASN A 540 22.71 -4.51 1.14
CA ASN A 540 23.39 -5.48 2.01
C ASN A 540 22.50 -6.66 2.49
N GLY A 541 21.37 -6.92 1.82
CA GLY A 541 20.43 -7.98 2.19
C GLY A 541 19.65 -7.72 3.47
N GLY A 542 19.71 -6.51 4.04
CA GLY A 542 19.02 -6.15 5.28
C GLY A 542 17.49 -6.23 5.20
N LEU A 543 16.86 -6.25 6.37
CA LEU A 543 15.40 -6.08 6.52
C LEU A 543 15.00 -4.60 6.60
N VAL A 544 15.93 -3.72 6.96
CA VAL A 544 15.74 -2.27 6.91
C VAL A 544 16.00 -1.79 5.49
N TRP A 545 15.01 -1.13 4.90
CA TRP A 545 15.08 -0.57 3.55
C TRP A 545 15.19 0.95 3.61
N GLN A 546 15.38 1.58 2.45
CA GLN A 546 15.44 3.04 2.34
C GLN A 546 14.55 3.59 1.25
N ASP A 547 13.72 4.59 1.54
CA ASP A 547 13.20 5.48 0.51
C ASP A 547 14.33 6.39 0.00
N PHE A 548 14.37 6.59 -1.32
CA PHE A 548 15.35 7.48 -1.97
C PHE A 548 14.72 8.36 -3.07
N ILE A 549 13.41 8.27 -3.28
CA ILE A 549 12.55 9.23 -4.00
C ILE A 549 11.20 9.17 -3.28
N GLY A 550 10.67 10.30 -2.81
CA GLY A 550 9.40 10.34 -2.05
C GLY A 550 8.15 10.38 -2.93
N GLY A 551 6.98 10.48 -2.27
CA GLY A 551 5.66 10.44 -2.92
C GLY A 551 5.30 9.02 -3.39
N ASP A 552 4.29 8.92 -4.25
CA ASP A 552 3.85 7.62 -4.77
C ASP A 552 4.85 7.03 -5.78
N GLY A 553 5.67 6.07 -5.33
CA GLY A 553 6.71 5.43 -6.15
C GLY A 553 6.12 4.46 -7.16
N GLY A 554 6.47 4.62 -8.44
CA GLY A 554 5.96 3.85 -9.56
C GLY A 554 6.89 2.73 -10.05
N ASN A 555 7.22 2.70 -11.34
CA ASN A 555 7.96 1.61 -11.97
C ASN A 555 9.48 1.83 -11.94
N VAL A 556 10.25 0.78 -11.63
CA VAL A 556 11.72 0.83 -11.55
C VAL A 556 12.38 0.02 -12.67
N VAL A 557 13.38 0.60 -13.33
CA VAL A 557 14.21 -0.03 -14.37
C VAL A 557 15.68 0.07 -13.98
N ILE A 558 16.42 -1.04 -14.06
CA ILE A 558 17.88 -1.07 -13.87
C ILE A 558 18.55 -1.10 -15.24
N ASN A 559 19.58 -0.27 -15.45
CA ASN A 559 20.40 -0.31 -16.66
C ASN A 559 21.11 -1.68 -16.77
N PRO A 560 20.86 -2.49 -17.83
CA PRO A 560 21.39 -3.85 -17.94
C PRO A 560 22.90 -3.91 -18.24
N THR A 561 23.49 -2.81 -18.70
CA THR A 561 24.92 -2.71 -19.06
C THR A 561 25.77 -1.98 -18.01
N ASN A 562 25.14 -1.13 -17.20
CA ASN A 562 25.73 -0.47 -16.03
C ASN A 562 24.71 -0.43 -14.88
N PRO A 563 24.56 -1.51 -14.10
CA PRO A 563 23.57 -1.59 -13.02
C PRO A 563 23.67 -0.51 -11.93
N SER A 564 24.79 0.22 -11.86
CA SER A 564 24.93 1.42 -11.03
C SER A 564 24.06 2.60 -11.47
N GLN A 565 23.30 2.48 -12.56
CA GLN A 565 22.27 3.43 -12.99
C GLN A 565 20.88 2.79 -12.89
N VAL A 566 20.00 3.44 -12.14
CA VAL A 566 18.62 3.02 -11.93
C VAL A 566 17.69 4.17 -12.31
N PHE A 567 16.54 3.84 -12.88
CA PHE A 567 15.50 4.79 -13.26
C PHE A 567 14.25 4.40 -12.49
N THR A 568 13.56 5.37 -11.90
CA THR A 568 12.28 5.14 -11.23
C THR A 568 11.28 6.20 -11.66
N THR A 569 10.00 5.84 -11.73
CA THR A 569 8.92 6.81 -11.83
C THR A 569 8.27 7.05 -10.48
N ILE A 570 7.49 8.12 -10.39
CA ILE A 570 6.42 8.28 -9.39
C ILE A 570 5.05 8.28 -10.09
N TYR A 571 4.00 8.70 -9.40
CA TYR A 571 2.64 8.90 -9.94
C TYR A 571 2.63 9.66 -11.28
N TYR A 572 1.70 9.27 -12.15
CA TYR A 572 1.60 9.64 -13.57
C TYR A 572 2.85 9.39 -14.42
N GLY A 573 3.86 8.70 -13.89
CA GLY A 573 5.04 8.32 -14.66
C GLY A 573 6.18 9.34 -14.70
N LEU A 574 6.18 10.32 -13.79
CA LEU A 574 7.30 11.25 -13.62
C LEU A 574 8.59 10.49 -13.29
N GLY A 575 9.47 10.36 -14.29
CA GLY A 575 10.69 9.58 -14.24
C GLY A 575 11.93 10.37 -13.83
N VAL A 576 12.73 9.78 -12.95
CA VAL A 576 14.05 10.26 -12.55
C VAL A 576 15.12 9.19 -12.75
N LYS A 577 16.35 9.66 -12.95
CA LYS A 577 17.56 8.85 -13.02
C LYS A 577 18.33 9.00 -11.71
N VAL A 578 18.71 7.88 -11.11
CA VAL A 578 19.54 7.83 -9.89
C VAL A 578 20.73 6.89 -10.09
N ASP A 579 21.73 7.01 -9.23
CA ASP A 579 22.77 5.98 -9.10
C ASP A 579 22.35 4.85 -8.13
N GLU A 580 23.20 3.83 -7.96
CA GLU A 580 22.97 2.77 -6.96
C GLU A 580 22.88 3.29 -5.52
N ASN A 581 23.49 4.46 -5.24
CA ASN A 581 23.42 5.16 -3.95
C ASN A 581 22.10 5.92 -3.76
N GLY A 582 21.24 5.96 -4.76
CA GLY A 582 19.96 6.66 -4.75
C GLY A 582 20.10 8.15 -5.02
N ASP A 583 21.29 8.65 -5.36
CA ASP A 583 21.52 10.07 -5.64
C ASP A 583 21.00 10.44 -7.03
N VAL A 584 20.21 11.52 -7.11
CA VAL A 584 19.62 12.01 -8.38
C VAL A 584 20.70 12.49 -9.35
N LEU A 585 20.77 11.84 -10.51
CA LEU A 585 21.72 12.10 -11.59
C LEU A 585 21.27 13.28 -12.49
N PRO A 586 22.13 13.75 -13.41
CA PRO A 586 21.71 14.72 -14.43
C PRO A 586 20.67 14.16 -15.40
N ASN A 587 19.85 15.08 -15.92
CA ASN A 587 18.72 14.90 -16.82
C ASN A 587 17.55 14.13 -16.16
N ASP A 588 16.40 14.81 -16.09
CA ASP A 588 15.14 14.17 -15.69
C ASP A 588 14.70 13.23 -16.83
N VAL A 589 14.25 12.00 -16.52
CA VAL A 589 13.88 11.00 -17.55
C VAL A 589 12.60 11.41 -18.28
N THR A 590 11.76 12.21 -17.61
CA THR A 590 10.55 12.81 -18.14
C THR A 590 10.39 14.24 -17.62
N THR A 591 9.64 15.07 -18.33
CA THR A 591 9.37 16.46 -17.94
C THR A 591 7.94 16.69 -17.43
N TYR A 592 7.76 17.79 -16.69
CA TYR A 592 6.48 18.38 -16.28
C TYR A 592 6.41 19.81 -16.88
N PRO A 593 5.24 20.37 -17.27
CA PRO A 593 3.86 19.87 -17.14
C PRO A 593 3.36 19.00 -18.31
N GLU A 594 4.23 18.64 -19.25
CA GLU A 594 3.90 17.76 -20.37
C GLU A 594 4.80 16.52 -20.40
N LEU A 595 4.18 15.35 -20.31
CA LEU A 595 4.81 14.05 -20.50
C LEU A 595 4.78 13.70 -21.99
N PHE A 596 5.88 14.00 -22.69
CA PHE A 596 6.04 13.68 -24.13
C PHE A 596 4.98 14.33 -25.05
N GLY A 597 4.51 15.52 -24.69
CA GLY A 597 3.42 16.22 -25.39
C GLY A 597 2.04 15.61 -25.13
N GLU A 598 1.84 15.05 -23.93
CA GLU A 598 0.56 14.73 -23.30
C GLU A 598 0.47 15.52 -21.98
N ASP A 599 -0.63 16.23 -21.77
CA ASP A 599 -0.86 17.00 -20.55
C ASP A 599 -1.06 16.08 -19.34
N PHE A 600 -0.55 16.49 -18.17
CA PHE A 600 -0.84 15.78 -16.91
C PHE A 600 -2.34 15.75 -16.61
N GLY A 601 -2.84 14.61 -16.14
CA GLY A 601 -4.22 14.45 -15.72
C GLY A 601 -5.27 14.47 -16.85
N ASN A 602 -4.88 14.41 -18.13
CA ASN A 602 -5.82 14.32 -19.25
C ASN A 602 -6.47 12.93 -19.43
N GLY A 603 -6.12 11.95 -18.58
CA GLY A 603 -6.63 10.57 -18.60
C GLY A 603 -5.90 9.61 -19.54
N ASN A 604 -5.03 10.12 -20.43
CA ASN A 604 -4.28 9.33 -21.41
C ASN A 604 -3.11 8.53 -20.79
N ILE A 605 -2.75 8.80 -19.54
CA ILE A 605 -1.64 8.15 -18.80
C ILE A 605 -2.23 7.46 -17.56
N GLY A 606 -1.74 6.26 -17.24
CA GLY A 606 -2.10 5.54 -16.01
C GLY A 606 -1.55 6.22 -14.75
N PHE A 607 -2.13 5.94 -13.57
CA PHE A 607 -1.59 6.46 -12.31
C PHE A 607 -0.18 5.90 -12.02
N TYR A 608 0.02 4.58 -12.18
CA TYR A 608 1.35 3.99 -12.37
C TYR A 608 1.44 3.45 -13.81
N PRO A 609 1.91 4.24 -14.78
CA PRO A 609 2.01 3.79 -16.17
C PRO A 609 3.18 2.79 -16.31
N PRO A 610 3.08 1.83 -17.25
CA PRO A 610 4.16 0.88 -17.48
C PRO A 610 5.39 1.58 -18.05
N PHE A 611 6.50 1.44 -17.33
CA PHE A 611 7.81 1.99 -17.68
C PHE A 611 8.84 0.87 -17.53
N VAL A 612 9.40 0.41 -18.66
CA VAL A 612 10.19 -0.82 -18.72
C VAL A 612 11.46 -0.65 -19.56
N GLY A 613 12.51 -1.40 -19.22
CA GLY A 613 13.66 -1.64 -20.10
C GLY A 613 13.57 -3.01 -20.76
N ASN A 614 14.35 -3.26 -21.81
CA ASN A 614 14.40 -4.58 -22.45
C ASN A 614 15.36 -5.58 -21.75
N GLY A 615 16.21 -5.10 -20.84
CA GLY A 615 17.18 -5.93 -20.11
C GLY A 615 18.32 -6.48 -20.99
N VAL A 616 18.60 -5.84 -22.12
CA VAL A 616 19.64 -6.19 -23.11
C VAL A 616 20.53 -4.99 -23.44
N ASP A 617 19.93 -3.83 -23.75
CA ASP A 617 20.63 -2.63 -24.19
C ASP A 617 20.09 -1.36 -23.51
N ASN A 618 20.31 -0.20 -24.15
CA ASN A 618 20.01 1.12 -23.62
C ASN A 618 18.58 1.63 -23.88
N ARG A 619 17.72 0.81 -24.48
CA ARG A 619 16.33 1.21 -24.77
C ARG A 619 15.40 1.08 -23.58
N MET A 620 14.54 2.09 -23.48
CA MET A 620 13.50 2.21 -22.46
C MET A 620 12.17 2.53 -23.13
N TYR A 621 11.07 2.14 -22.47
CA TYR A 621 9.74 2.12 -23.04
C TYR A 621 8.74 2.66 -22.01
N PHE A 622 7.83 3.53 -22.44
CA PHE A 622 6.79 4.13 -21.60
C PHE A 622 5.42 4.02 -22.28
N GLY A 623 4.39 3.67 -21.52
CA GLY A 623 3.02 3.53 -22.01
C GLY A 623 2.07 4.64 -21.51
N SER A 624 1.50 5.39 -22.46
CA SER A 624 0.21 6.08 -22.30
C SER A 624 -0.88 5.23 -23.01
N TYR A 625 -1.88 5.81 -23.66
CA TYR A 625 -2.60 5.15 -24.77
C TYR A 625 -1.70 4.78 -25.98
N ARG A 626 -0.49 5.36 -26.05
CA ARG A 626 0.51 5.10 -27.10
C ARG A 626 1.88 4.78 -26.48
N LEU A 627 2.73 4.12 -27.27
CA LEU A 627 4.09 3.76 -26.86
C LEU A 627 5.08 4.89 -27.15
N PHE A 628 5.92 5.22 -26.17
CA PHE A 628 7.13 6.00 -26.34
C PHE A 628 8.36 5.10 -26.16
N ILE A 629 9.40 5.35 -26.94
CA ILE A 629 10.69 4.66 -26.87
C ILE A 629 11.80 5.69 -26.71
N SER A 630 12.73 5.43 -25.79
CA SER A 630 14.05 6.07 -25.73
C SER A 630 15.11 5.09 -26.23
N ASN A 631 16.13 5.61 -26.94
CA ASN A 631 17.30 4.85 -27.40
C ASN A 631 18.58 5.23 -26.62
N ASP A 632 18.45 5.91 -25.49
CA ASP A 632 19.53 6.63 -24.80
C ASP A 632 19.25 6.79 -23.30
N PHE A 633 18.69 5.75 -22.66
CA PHE A 633 18.45 5.74 -21.21
C PHE A 633 17.59 6.92 -20.68
N GLY A 634 16.59 7.32 -21.47
CA GLY A 634 15.62 8.35 -21.11
C GLY A 634 16.02 9.79 -21.45
N ASP A 635 17.19 10.03 -22.04
CA ASP A 635 17.63 11.38 -22.43
C ASP A 635 16.77 11.96 -23.59
N THR A 636 16.33 11.13 -24.55
CA THR A 636 15.36 11.52 -25.59
C THR A 636 14.31 10.43 -25.84
N TRP A 637 13.11 10.86 -26.27
CA TRP A 637 11.97 9.97 -26.48
C TRP A 637 11.27 10.25 -27.82
N TYR A 638 10.78 9.19 -28.48
CA TYR A 638 10.00 9.28 -29.71
C TYR A 638 8.86 8.26 -29.73
N THR A 639 7.83 8.52 -30.55
CA THR A 639 6.77 7.53 -30.83
C THR A 639 7.00 6.83 -32.16
N PRO A 640 7.16 5.50 -32.20
CA PRO A 640 7.33 4.77 -33.45
C PRO A 640 6.00 4.68 -34.22
N GLY A 641 6.05 4.81 -35.54
CA GLY A 641 4.91 4.52 -36.42
C GLY A 641 3.80 5.58 -36.50
N TRP A 642 4.10 6.86 -36.18
CA TRP A 642 3.14 7.96 -35.99
C TRP A 642 2.24 7.79 -34.74
N ARG A 643 1.42 8.81 -34.39
CA ARG A 643 0.58 8.83 -33.16
C ARG A 643 -0.56 7.80 -33.21
N ARG A 644 -0.24 6.51 -33.15
CA ARG A 644 -1.20 5.40 -33.17
C ARG A 644 -1.61 5.03 -31.75
N ASP A 645 -2.92 5.06 -31.50
CA ASP A 645 -3.54 4.48 -30.31
C ASP A 645 -3.37 2.95 -30.33
N LEU A 646 -2.80 2.40 -29.25
CA LEU A 646 -2.57 0.97 -29.04
C LEU A 646 -3.61 0.34 -28.09
N THR A 647 -4.63 1.11 -27.70
CA THR A 647 -5.68 0.77 -26.74
C THR A 647 -7.06 0.75 -27.41
N LYS A 648 -8.15 0.64 -26.65
CA LYS A 648 -9.53 0.76 -27.15
C LYS A 648 -10.02 2.21 -27.27
N GLY A 649 -9.19 3.20 -26.94
CA GLY A 649 -9.57 4.60 -26.88
C GLY A 649 -10.49 4.92 -25.69
N ALA A 650 -11.20 6.04 -25.74
CA ALA A 650 -12.13 6.45 -24.69
C ALA A 650 -13.59 6.06 -25.02
N PRO A 651 -14.26 5.24 -24.18
CA PRO A 651 -15.71 5.08 -24.25
C PRO A 651 -16.42 6.40 -23.90
N PRO A 652 -17.59 6.73 -24.49
CA PRO A 652 -18.32 7.95 -24.17
C PRO A 652 -18.60 8.08 -22.66
N GLY A 653 -18.19 9.21 -22.07
CA GLY A 653 -18.38 9.49 -20.64
C GLY A 653 -17.52 8.65 -19.69
N GLN A 654 -16.48 7.98 -20.18
CA GLN A 654 -15.57 7.18 -19.36
C GLN A 654 -14.11 7.63 -19.54
N ARG A 655 -13.26 7.25 -18.58
CA ARG A 655 -11.80 7.42 -18.65
C ARG A 655 -11.24 6.76 -19.92
N PRO A 656 -10.26 7.36 -20.62
CA PRO A 656 -9.54 6.72 -21.71
C PRO A 656 -8.93 5.37 -21.30
N ASP A 657 -8.90 4.42 -22.24
CA ASP A 657 -8.05 3.23 -22.12
C ASP A 657 -6.57 3.63 -22.18
N VAL A 658 -5.72 2.90 -21.46
CA VAL A 658 -4.27 3.16 -21.36
C VAL A 658 -3.51 1.85 -21.45
N ILE A 659 -2.28 1.87 -21.98
CA ILE A 659 -1.38 0.71 -21.91
C ILE A 659 -1.07 0.46 -20.43
N ASN A 660 -1.31 -0.76 -19.96
CA ASN A 660 -1.12 -1.21 -18.59
C ASN A 660 0.07 -2.18 -18.48
N ALA A 661 0.40 -2.90 -19.57
CA ALA A 661 1.55 -3.79 -19.65
C ALA A 661 2.36 -3.57 -20.94
N ILE A 662 3.69 -3.62 -20.84
CA ILE A 662 4.63 -3.61 -21.97
C ILE A 662 5.64 -4.75 -21.75
N ALA A 663 5.91 -5.53 -22.80
CA ALA A 663 6.97 -6.52 -22.78
C ALA A 663 7.77 -6.52 -24.08
N VAL A 664 9.09 -6.63 -23.97
CA VAL A 664 10.03 -6.61 -25.09
C VAL A 664 10.78 -7.93 -25.12
N SER A 665 10.87 -8.58 -26.29
CA SER A 665 11.66 -9.81 -26.40
C SER A 665 13.15 -9.53 -26.19
N ARG A 666 13.80 -10.36 -25.37
CA ARG A 666 15.25 -10.29 -25.13
C ARG A 666 16.06 -10.80 -26.32
N SER A 667 15.60 -11.85 -27.02
CA SER A 667 16.28 -12.38 -28.20
C SER A 667 16.03 -11.57 -29.48
N ASN A 668 14.90 -10.87 -29.58
CA ASN A 668 14.65 -9.91 -30.67
C ASN A 668 13.89 -8.67 -30.18
N THR A 669 14.64 -7.67 -29.75
CA THR A 669 14.16 -6.35 -29.26
C THR A 669 13.33 -5.51 -30.25
N ASN A 670 13.19 -5.93 -31.52
CA ASN A 670 12.21 -5.34 -32.44
C ASN A 670 10.79 -5.89 -32.19
N VAL A 671 10.67 -6.98 -31.44
CA VAL A 671 9.40 -7.60 -31.04
C VAL A 671 8.96 -7.05 -29.68
N ILE A 672 7.86 -6.31 -29.69
CA ILE A 672 7.29 -5.64 -28.52
C ILE A 672 5.80 -6.00 -28.46
N TYR A 673 5.33 -6.37 -27.28
CA TYR A 673 3.93 -6.61 -26.95
C TYR A 673 3.43 -5.51 -26.01
N THR A 674 2.20 -5.07 -26.20
CA THR A 674 1.51 -4.15 -25.27
C THR A 674 0.13 -4.67 -24.93
N GLY A 675 -0.29 -4.47 -23.68
CA GLY A 675 -1.63 -4.81 -23.18
C GLY A 675 -2.28 -3.60 -22.53
N SER A 676 -3.54 -3.33 -22.82
CA SER A 676 -4.29 -2.19 -22.27
C SER A 676 -5.14 -2.52 -21.05
N LEU A 677 -5.49 -1.47 -20.30
CA LEU A 677 -6.37 -1.52 -19.14
C LEU A 677 -7.75 -2.11 -19.49
N PHE A 678 -8.29 -1.82 -20.67
CA PHE A 678 -9.53 -2.41 -21.17
C PHE A 678 -9.31 -3.65 -22.04
N GLY A 679 -8.14 -4.29 -21.98
CA GLY A 679 -7.93 -5.63 -22.54
C GLY A 679 -7.76 -5.67 -24.06
N ARG A 680 -7.03 -4.71 -24.64
CA ARG A 680 -6.50 -4.81 -26.01
C ARG A 680 -5.07 -5.31 -25.97
N ALA A 681 -4.74 -6.32 -26.79
CA ALA A 681 -3.39 -6.84 -26.93
C ALA A 681 -2.86 -6.52 -28.33
N MET A 682 -1.65 -5.94 -28.40
CA MET A 682 -0.99 -5.55 -29.66
C MET A 682 0.43 -6.12 -29.70
N VAL A 683 0.91 -6.43 -30.90
CA VAL A 683 2.32 -6.81 -31.14
C VAL A 683 2.88 -6.09 -32.36
N THR A 684 4.17 -5.78 -32.30
CA THR A 684 4.99 -5.33 -33.41
C THR A 684 6.18 -6.27 -33.56
N ALA A 685 6.69 -6.44 -34.78
CA ALA A 685 8.00 -7.04 -35.06
C ALA A 685 8.97 -6.04 -35.72
N THR A 686 8.59 -4.75 -35.74
CA THR A 686 9.25 -3.68 -36.49
C THR A 686 9.65 -2.51 -35.58
N ALA A 687 9.91 -2.79 -34.30
CA ALA A 687 10.20 -1.79 -33.26
C ALA A 687 9.12 -0.69 -33.18
N GLY A 688 7.85 -1.08 -33.35
CA GLY A 688 6.68 -0.20 -33.25
C GLY A 688 6.32 0.55 -34.52
N ARG A 689 7.03 0.37 -35.65
CA ARG A 689 6.68 1.01 -36.93
C ARG A 689 5.34 0.52 -37.50
N SER A 690 4.99 -0.73 -37.22
CA SER A 690 3.72 -1.36 -37.59
C SER A 690 3.27 -2.32 -36.49
N TRP A 691 1.96 -2.38 -36.26
CA TRP A 691 1.35 -3.18 -35.19
C TRP A 691 0.20 -4.04 -35.72
N ALA A 692 0.20 -5.30 -35.28
CA ALA A 692 -0.92 -6.24 -35.41
C ALA A 692 -1.73 -6.24 -34.11
N ASP A 693 -3.05 -6.36 -34.24
CA ASP A 693 -3.96 -6.60 -33.12
C ASP A 693 -4.04 -8.12 -32.89
N ILE A 694 -3.81 -8.54 -31.64
CA ILE A 694 -3.74 -9.94 -31.21
C ILE A 694 -4.71 -10.22 -30.06
N THR A 695 -5.77 -9.43 -29.96
CA THR A 695 -6.81 -9.55 -28.93
C THR A 695 -7.73 -10.77 -29.16
N ALA A 696 -7.77 -11.32 -30.37
CA ALA A 696 -8.67 -12.44 -30.71
C ALA A 696 -8.37 -13.71 -29.90
N GLY A 697 -9.38 -14.20 -29.15
CA GLY A 697 -9.26 -15.37 -28.27
C GLY A 697 -8.84 -15.05 -26.82
N LEU A 698 -8.67 -13.77 -26.48
CA LEU A 698 -8.45 -13.30 -25.11
C LEU A 698 -9.76 -12.77 -24.47
N PRO A 699 -9.91 -12.84 -23.14
CA PRO A 699 -11.06 -12.26 -22.44
C PRO A 699 -11.01 -10.74 -22.46
N ASN A 700 -12.18 -10.09 -22.43
CA ASN A 700 -12.31 -8.64 -22.33
C ASN A 700 -12.07 -8.14 -20.89
N ARG A 701 -10.88 -8.38 -20.33
CA ARG A 701 -10.46 -7.97 -18.98
C ARG A 701 -9.14 -7.21 -19.01
N THR A 702 -8.78 -6.54 -17.93
CA THR A 702 -7.49 -5.86 -17.80
C THR A 702 -6.32 -6.82 -17.97
N ILE A 703 -5.41 -6.48 -18.88
CA ILE A 703 -4.11 -7.15 -19.02
C ILE A 703 -3.16 -6.57 -17.97
N THR A 704 -2.69 -7.41 -17.06
CA THR A 704 -1.80 -7.01 -15.95
C THR A 704 -0.32 -7.20 -16.26
N SER A 705 0.02 -8.28 -16.97
CA SER A 705 1.40 -8.61 -17.29
C SER A 705 1.50 -9.33 -18.63
N ILE A 706 2.63 -9.13 -19.30
CA ILE A 706 3.03 -9.90 -20.48
C ILE A 706 4.46 -10.36 -20.23
N THR A 707 4.73 -11.65 -20.43
CA THR A 707 6.07 -12.22 -20.39
C THR A 707 6.37 -12.87 -21.73
N VAL A 708 7.42 -12.41 -22.40
CA VAL A 708 7.92 -13.04 -23.63
C VAL A 708 8.95 -14.10 -23.25
N ASP A 709 8.93 -15.24 -23.94
CA ASP A 709 9.99 -16.24 -23.82
C ASP A 709 11.36 -15.62 -24.14
N ARG A 710 12.36 -16.07 -23.40
CA ARG A 710 13.69 -15.47 -23.42
C ARG A 710 14.40 -15.66 -24.77
N GLU A 711 14.18 -16.80 -25.42
CA GLU A 711 14.87 -17.21 -26.63
C GLU A 711 13.96 -17.12 -27.87
N ASN A 712 12.65 -17.38 -27.73
CA ASN A 712 11.69 -17.33 -28.85
C ASN A 712 10.70 -16.14 -28.75
N PRO A 713 10.84 -15.09 -29.59
CA PRO A 713 9.96 -13.91 -29.54
C PRO A 713 8.49 -14.20 -29.90
N ALA A 714 8.18 -15.34 -30.51
CA ALA A 714 6.81 -15.76 -30.86
C ALA A 714 6.09 -16.50 -29.72
N VAL A 715 6.79 -16.87 -28.64
CA VAL A 715 6.20 -17.46 -27.45
C VAL A 715 6.02 -16.36 -26.40
N SER A 716 4.79 -16.14 -25.95
CA SER A 716 4.51 -15.22 -24.85
C SER A 716 3.33 -15.67 -24.00
N TYR A 717 3.29 -15.14 -22.78
CA TYR A 717 2.33 -15.42 -21.74
C TYR A 717 1.70 -14.09 -21.33
N ILE A 718 0.38 -14.09 -21.13
CA ILE A 718 -0.39 -12.89 -20.79
C ILE A 718 -1.33 -13.21 -19.61
N THR A 719 -1.40 -12.28 -18.66
CA THR A 719 -2.20 -12.44 -17.44
C THR A 719 -3.30 -11.39 -17.35
N PHE A 720 -4.41 -11.78 -16.70
CA PHE A 720 -5.59 -10.96 -16.51
C PHE A 720 -5.98 -10.80 -15.05
N SER A 721 -6.33 -9.57 -14.68
CA SER A 721 -7.07 -9.28 -13.45
C SER A 721 -8.58 -9.49 -13.68
N GLY A 722 -9.37 -9.20 -12.65
CA GLY A 722 -10.79 -9.50 -12.58
C GLY A 722 -11.10 -10.99 -12.41
N TYR A 723 -12.36 -11.35 -12.63
CA TYR A 723 -12.97 -12.63 -12.27
C TYR A 723 -13.78 -13.23 -13.44
N GLU A 724 -14.50 -14.32 -13.20
CA GLU A 724 -15.42 -15.08 -14.09
C GLU A 724 -14.78 -15.86 -15.25
N THR A 725 -13.48 -15.70 -15.53
CA THR A 725 -12.82 -16.41 -16.65
C THR A 725 -11.35 -16.72 -16.37
N ASN A 726 -10.82 -17.70 -17.10
CA ASN A 726 -9.41 -18.08 -17.13
C ASN A 726 -8.45 -16.87 -17.15
N HIS A 727 -7.42 -16.86 -16.28
CA HIS A 727 -6.54 -15.69 -16.08
C HIS A 727 -5.22 -15.71 -16.84
N VAL A 728 -4.76 -16.86 -17.32
CA VAL A 728 -3.44 -16.99 -17.96
C VAL A 728 -3.58 -17.64 -19.33
N PHE A 729 -2.99 -17.01 -20.34
CA PHE A 729 -2.99 -17.49 -21.72
C PHE A 729 -1.56 -17.50 -22.27
N LYS A 730 -1.29 -18.48 -23.14
CA LYS A 730 -0.03 -18.69 -23.85
C LYS A 730 -0.26 -18.62 -25.35
N THR A 731 0.64 -17.96 -26.05
CA THR A 731 0.78 -18.07 -27.50
C THR A 731 2.14 -18.68 -27.86
N THR A 732 2.23 -19.29 -29.04
CA THR A 732 3.49 -19.78 -29.64
C THR A 732 3.64 -19.30 -31.08
N ASN A 733 2.80 -18.36 -31.51
CA ASN A 733 2.74 -17.81 -32.87
C ASN A 733 2.51 -16.28 -32.85
N ALA A 734 3.18 -15.62 -31.90
CA ALA A 734 3.18 -14.17 -31.71
C ALA A 734 1.78 -13.55 -31.55
N GLY A 735 0.87 -14.25 -30.87
CA GLY A 735 -0.49 -13.78 -30.60
C GLY A 735 -1.50 -14.05 -31.71
N THR A 736 -1.12 -14.76 -32.78
CA THR A 736 -2.07 -15.18 -33.84
C THR A 736 -3.17 -16.10 -33.29
N SER A 737 -2.85 -16.88 -32.25
CA SER A 737 -3.82 -17.62 -31.44
C SER A 737 -3.35 -17.78 -30.00
N TRP A 738 -4.30 -17.92 -29.08
CA TRP A 738 -4.06 -18.08 -27.65
C TRP A 738 -4.66 -19.38 -27.11
N LYS A 739 -3.93 -20.05 -26.22
CA LYS A 739 -4.41 -21.19 -25.44
C LYS A 739 -4.43 -20.79 -23.96
N SER A 740 -5.55 -21.01 -23.26
CA SER A 740 -5.54 -20.86 -21.81
C SER A 740 -4.68 -21.94 -21.14
N ILE A 741 -3.95 -21.53 -20.12
CA ILE A 741 -3.10 -22.37 -19.29
C ILE A 741 -3.44 -22.17 -17.80
N SER A 742 -4.73 -21.97 -17.46
CA SER A 742 -5.17 -21.62 -16.09
C SER A 742 -5.55 -22.82 -15.21
N THR A 743 -5.36 -24.06 -15.68
CA THR A 743 -5.75 -25.27 -14.94
C THR A 743 -5.08 -25.34 -13.56
N GLY A 744 -5.86 -25.42 -12.49
CA GLY A 744 -5.36 -25.41 -11.10
C GLY A 744 -5.20 -24.01 -10.48
N LEU A 745 -5.45 -22.93 -11.24
CA LEU A 745 -5.69 -21.61 -10.65
C LEU A 745 -7.18 -21.48 -10.28
N PRO A 746 -7.51 -20.90 -9.11
CA PRO A 746 -8.87 -20.47 -8.81
C PRO A 746 -9.22 -19.20 -9.59
N ASP A 747 -10.49 -18.79 -9.56
CA ASP A 747 -10.95 -17.53 -10.16
C ASP A 747 -10.51 -16.33 -9.30
N VAL A 748 -9.31 -15.80 -9.54
CA VAL A 748 -8.69 -14.73 -8.77
C VAL A 748 -7.77 -13.88 -9.65
N PRO A 749 -7.71 -12.53 -9.46
CA PRO A 749 -6.79 -11.66 -10.17
C PRO A 749 -5.36 -12.18 -10.19
N VAL A 750 -4.80 -12.33 -11.40
CA VAL A 750 -3.39 -12.60 -11.62
C VAL A 750 -2.70 -11.30 -12.03
N ASN A 751 -1.73 -10.85 -11.24
CA ASN A 751 -1.09 -9.54 -11.38
C ASN A 751 0.28 -9.62 -12.09
N THR A 752 0.97 -10.77 -12.02
CA THR A 752 2.34 -10.93 -12.51
C THR A 752 2.64 -12.38 -12.90
N PHE A 753 3.54 -12.57 -13.86
CA PHE A 753 3.97 -13.87 -14.38
C PHE A 753 5.51 -13.94 -14.43
N LEU A 754 6.08 -15.09 -14.10
CA LEU A 754 7.52 -15.32 -14.12
C LEU A 754 7.83 -16.74 -14.62
N ILE A 755 8.76 -16.85 -15.57
CA ILE A 755 9.40 -18.12 -15.97
C ILE A 755 10.68 -18.28 -15.14
N ASP A 756 10.92 -19.45 -14.52
CA ASP A 756 12.18 -19.69 -13.78
C ASP A 756 13.37 -19.57 -14.76
N PRO A 757 14.36 -18.71 -14.47
CA PRO A 757 15.48 -18.46 -15.39
C PRO A 757 16.44 -19.66 -15.56
N ARG A 758 16.27 -20.74 -14.78
CA ARG A 758 17.01 -22.01 -14.88
C ARG A 758 16.20 -23.12 -15.56
N ASN A 759 14.87 -23.08 -15.51
CA ASN A 759 14.01 -24.11 -16.08
C ASN A 759 12.71 -23.52 -16.63
N ALA A 760 12.57 -23.48 -17.96
CA ALA A 760 11.38 -22.95 -18.61
C ALA A 760 10.09 -23.78 -18.39
N GLN A 761 10.17 -24.98 -17.78
CA GLN A 761 8.98 -25.72 -17.32
C GLN A 761 8.47 -25.24 -15.95
N THR A 762 9.32 -24.60 -15.15
CA THR A 762 8.94 -24.03 -13.85
C THR A 762 8.49 -22.58 -14.04
N MET A 763 7.28 -22.27 -13.60
CA MET A 763 6.65 -20.95 -13.76
C MET A 763 5.94 -20.54 -12.48
N TYR A 764 5.78 -19.24 -12.27
CA TYR A 764 5.14 -18.66 -11.10
C TYR A 764 4.15 -17.56 -11.54
N VAL A 765 3.03 -17.47 -10.85
CA VAL A 765 2.09 -16.34 -10.97
C VAL A 765 1.82 -15.72 -9.61
N GLY A 766 1.82 -14.39 -9.54
CA GLY A 766 1.41 -13.64 -8.36
C GLY A 766 -0.05 -13.22 -8.47
N THR A 767 -0.82 -13.43 -7.41
CA THR A 767 -2.27 -13.23 -7.36
C THR A 767 -2.69 -12.41 -6.14
N ASP A 768 -3.98 -12.09 -6.04
CA ASP A 768 -4.60 -11.46 -4.87
C ASP A 768 -4.66 -12.35 -3.60
N ILE A 769 -4.21 -13.60 -3.68
CA ILE A 769 -4.10 -14.55 -2.56
C ILE A 769 -2.72 -15.22 -2.47
N GLY A 770 -1.69 -14.58 -3.04
CA GLY A 770 -0.28 -14.99 -3.02
C GLY A 770 0.19 -15.66 -4.33
N VAL A 771 1.17 -16.55 -4.23
CA VAL A 771 1.84 -17.19 -5.38
C VAL A 771 1.29 -18.59 -5.68
N PHE A 772 1.09 -18.87 -6.97
CA PHE A 772 0.94 -20.23 -7.49
C PHE A 772 2.14 -20.60 -8.38
N ARG A 773 2.50 -21.89 -8.39
CA ARG A 773 3.63 -22.44 -9.14
C ARG A 773 3.18 -23.56 -10.07
N SER A 774 3.70 -23.56 -11.29
CA SER A 774 3.67 -24.69 -12.22
C SER A 774 5.08 -25.28 -12.35
N ILE A 775 5.18 -26.59 -12.54
CA ILE A 775 6.43 -27.33 -12.83
C ILE A 775 6.38 -28.10 -14.16
N ASP A 776 5.30 -27.93 -14.91
CA ASP A 776 4.91 -28.71 -16.10
C ASP A 776 4.62 -27.82 -17.32
N GLY A 777 5.26 -26.65 -17.39
CA GLY A 777 5.18 -25.72 -18.51
C GLY A 777 3.87 -24.90 -18.58
N GLY A 778 3.16 -24.80 -17.46
CA GLY A 778 1.82 -24.21 -17.35
C GLY A 778 0.69 -25.19 -17.63
N SER A 779 0.93 -26.52 -17.54
CA SER A 779 -0.15 -27.50 -17.74
C SER A 779 -1.05 -27.60 -16.50
N SER A 780 -0.49 -27.38 -15.31
CA SER A 780 -1.21 -27.24 -14.04
C SER A 780 -0.50 -26.27 -13.09
N TRP A 781 -1.25 -25.68 -12.16
CA TRP A 781 -0.76 -24.77 -11.12
C TRP A 781 -1.11 -25.27 -9.73
N GLN A 782 -0.22 -25.01 -8.76
CA GLN A 782 -0.37 -25.40 -7.35
C GLN A 782 -0.11 -24.20 -6.42
N TYR A 783 -0.83 -24.12 -5.30
CA TYR A 783 -0.66 -23.07 -4.30
C TYR A 783 0.72 -23.16 -3.63
N PHE A 784 1.47 -22.05 -3.57
CA PHE A 784 2.90 -22.08 -3.27
C PHE A 784 3.34 -21.01 -2.26
N ASN A 785 2.63 -20.93 -1.12
CA ASN A 785 2.79 -19.86 -0.12
C ASN A 785 3.36 -20.30 1.24
N LYS A 786 4.13 -21.40 1.33
CA LYS A 786 4.80 -21.77 2.59
C LYS A 786 5.72 -20.62 3.04
N GLY A 787 5.39 -19.95 4.16
CA GLY A 787 6.12 -18.78 4.67
C GLY A 787 5.63 -17.40 4.18
N MET A 788 4.54 -17.35 3.39
CA MET A 788 3.89 -16.12 2.93
C MET A 788 2.39 -16.17 3.27
N PRO A 789 1.77 -15.11 3.82
CA PRO A 789 0.32 -15.05 3.96
C PRO A 789 -0.37 -14.91 2.58
N PRO A 790 -1.69 -15.07 2.45
CA PRO A 790 -2.43 -14.87 1.19
C PRO A 790 -2.57 -13.38 0.82
N VAL A 791 -1.42 -12.69 0.71
CA VAL A 791 -1.29 -11.28 0.34
C VAL A 791 -1.30 -11.12 -1.17
N ILE A 792 -1.71 -9.94 -1.64
CA ILE A 792 -1.60 -9.53 -3.03
C ILE A 792 -0.13 -9.47 -3.43
N VAL A 793 0.26 -10.28 -4.42
CA VAL A 793 1.60 -10.24 -5.05
C VAL A 793 1.50 -9.42 -6.32
N THR A 794 2.17 -8.27 -6.37
CA THR A 794 2.12 -7.31 -7.48
C THR A 794 3.24 -7.53 -8.50
N SER A 795 4.39 -8.04 -8.06
CA SER A 795 5.53 -8.30 -8.94
C SER A 795 6.33 -9.53 -8.49
N LEU A 796 6.74 -10.34 -9.46
CA LEU A 796 7.71 -11.42 -9.32
C LEU A 796 8.95 -11.09 -10.16
N THR A 797 10.14 -11.21 -9.56
CA THR A 797 11.41 -10.91 -10.23
C THR A 797 12.43 -12.01 -9.96
N ALA A 798 13.38 -12.19 -10.89
CA ALA A 798 14.38 -13.24 -10.77
C ALA A 798 15.76 -12.85 -11.34
N GLN A 799 16.80 -13.43 -10.75
CA GLN A 799 18.17 -13.39 -11.27
C GLN A 799 18.49 -14.64 -12.07
N ARG A 800 19.47 -14.56 -12.98
CA ARG A 800 20.01 -15.74 -13.71
C ARG A 800 20.53 -16.87 -12.81
N SER A 801 20.84 -16.56 -11.54
CA SER A 801 21.21 -17.54 -10.50
C SER A 801 20.06 -18.46 -10.06
N GLY A 802 18.81 -18.10 -10.35
CA GLY A 802 17.63 -18.78 -9.81
C GLY A 802 17.10 -18.20 -8.50
N LEU A 803 17.66 -17.08 -8.01
CA LEU A 803 17.03 -16.29 -6.95
C LEU A 803 15.69 -15.73 -7.49
N ILE A 804 14.62 -15.88 -6.70
CA ILE A 804 13.31 -15.30 -6.97
C ILE A 804 12.90 -14.44 -5.78
N GLN A 805 12.40 -13.24 -6.05
CA GLN A 805 11.84 -12.32 -5.06
C GLN A 805 10.45 -11.86 -5.50
N ALA A 806 9.59 -11.53 -4.52
CA ALA A 806 8.23 -11.08 -4.71
C ALA A 806 8.01 -9.73 -4.01
N GLY A 807 7.47 -8.74 -4.72
CA GLY A 807 6.88 -7.53 -4.14
C GLY A 807 5.40 -7.78 -3.81
N THR A 808 4.97 -7.38 -2.62
CA THR A 808 3.57 -7.54 -2.17
C THR A 808 2.94 -6.21 -1.83
N TYR A 809 1.62 -6.13 -1.99
CA TYR A 809 0.83 -4.99 -1.59
C TYR A 809 0.33 -5.23 -0.15
N GLY A 810 1.08 -4.73 0.83
CA GLY A 810 0.68 -4.72 2.24
C GLY A 810 1.53 -5.58 3.18
N ARG A 811 2.48 -6.38 2.68
CA ARG A 811 3.38 -7.22 3.51
C ARG A 811 4.86 -7.08 3.18
N GLY A 812 5.25 -6.00 2.50
CA GLY A 812 6.62 -5.77 2.05
C GLY A 812 7.03 -6.74 0.94
N ALA A 813 8.24 -7.27 1.02
CA ALA A 813 8.83 -8.15 0.01
C ALA A 813 9.28 -9.49 0.60
N PHE A 814 9.29 -10.52 -0.26
CA PHE A 814 9.67 -11.88 0.09
C PHE A 814 10.73 -12.42 -0.88
N GLU A 815 11.50 -13.39 -0.41
CA GLU A 815 12.53 -14.10 -1.17
C GLU A 815 12.29 -15.60 -1.07
N LEU A 816 12.36 -16.30 -2.20
CA LEU A 816 12.19 -17.75 -2.24
C LEU A 816 13.49 -18.43 -1.80
N PHE A 817 13.44 -19.14 -0.68
CA PHE A 817 14.58 -19.87 -0.12
C PHE A 817 14.40 -21.39 -0.25
N THR A 818 15.53 -22.10 -0.34
CA THR A 818 15.57 -23.57 -0.31
C THR A 818 15.99 -24.04 1.07
N ASN A 819 15.11 -24.78 1.74
CA ASN A 819 15.43 -25.41 3.01
C ASN A 819 16.52 -26.48 2.79
N PRO A 820 17.56 -26.53 3.64
CA PRO A 820 18.51 -27.64 3.58
C PRO A 820 17.76 -28.94 3.85
N THR A 821 18.10 -29.99 3.09
CA THR A 821 17.51 -31.31 3.31
C THR A 821 18.07 -31.93 4.60
N LYS A 822 17.33 -32.84 5.24
CA LYS A 822 17.78 -33.54 6.47
C LYS A 822 19.15 -34.25 6.33
N SER A 823 19.58 -34.58 5.11
CA SER A 823 20.92 -35.12 4.84
C SER A 823 22.05 -34.10 4.96
N GLN A 824 21.76 -32.80 4.78
CA GLN A 824 22.74 -31.71 4.94
C GLN A 824 22.88 -31.29 6.41
N GLU A 825 21.79 -31.32 7.18
CA GLU A 825 21.82 -31.08 8.64
C GLU A 825 22.65 -32.11 9.41
N ALA A 826 22.78 -33.34 8.89
CA ALA A 826 23.64 -34.38 9.46
C ALA A 826 25.15 -34.22 9.09
N SER A 827 25.51 -33.15 8.37
CA SER A 827 26.87 -32.89 7.88
C SER A 827 27.43 -31.52 8.30
N GLN A 828 26.74 -30.83 9.22
CA GLN A 828 27.17 -29.62 9.92
C GLN A 828 27.22 -29.87 11.42
#